data_AF-A0A5C5WAE3-F1
#
_entry.id   AF-A0A5C5WAE3-F1
#
_cell.length_a   1.000
_cell.length_b   1.000
_cell.length_c   1.000
_cell.angle_alpha   90.00
_cell.angle_beta   90.00
_cell.angle_gamma   90.00
#
_symmetry.space_group_name_H-M   'P 1'
#
loop_
_entity.id
_entity.type
_entity.pdbx_description
1 polymer ?
#
loop_
_entity_poly.entity_id
_entity_poly.type
_entity_poly.pdbx_seq_one_letter_code
_entity_poly.pdbx_strand_id
1 'polypeptide(L)'
;MASTVAIIGFLLAAYSIVANDAIQTLGTFLSSNAKRPWWILWAFACTVLVFVFVYGWVVNDGDVSFGRLSKFPEPTGGLTWLHAIPPLVILFLTRFGIPVSTTFLVLAVFAPTNMGAMLTKSLVGYVLSFLVGIGVYTLISKSFEKHMIESCDTPPSTRWIALQWTSTAFLWSQWLMHDLANIFVYLPRHLNSAYFFFATLVMLFLHAVIFSRRGGEIQHIVTTKTNTQDIRSATIIDFIYGLILLYFKEYSNMPMSTTWVFLGLLAGREVAMSLLLRVRPLKEASGIVFRDAGKAMTGLIVSVALAFGMPVLLANFGTTSAATPSTADHPEPLSKDSIALLPPYETEDGVSGLVRCVGSDTLRIVFERVQSELSEVQPGLEMEIESAGTETAPEALISGSCELALMSRRMTSAERRAFRNEFSENPVEYRIGLDALAVYVNQSNPIEGLTLRQVRDIFGTEAETWGNYVLPPFPNKPIVTYGRNENSGTRTFFHDVVMLREPFRSDLIDDEDSAAVVEAVGSDKFGIGFSGMGYRIPEVKSIAIAANVNGKYLNYFVDDYRDSPDLAKRFKNVYTGEYPLSRMLFVYARKPAGETLPPPVNAVMKYILSQQGQHAVLDSGFVPLTDELLNQQLRKLSAEYIPVWYE
;
A
#
# COMPACT_ATOMS: atom_id res chain seq x y z
N MET A 1 13.69 16.23 -12.43
CA MET A 1 13.59 15.55 -13.75
C MET A 1 13.10 14.13 -13.48
N ALA A 2 12.00 13.68 -14.07
CA ALA A 2 11.56 12.28 -13.90
C ALA A 2 12.65 11.34 -14.45
N SER A 3 12.89 10.24 -13.73
CA SER A 3 13.79 9.19 -14.20
C SER A 3 13.28 8.68 -15.56
N THR A 4 14.17 8.50 -16.53
CA THR A 4 13.83 7.97 -17.87
C THR A 4 13.00 6.69 -17.81
N VAL A 5 13.23 5.88 -16.78
CA VAL A 5 12.49 4.65 -16.47
C VAL A 5 11.01 4.93 -16.16
N ALA A 6 10.69 6.02 -15.47
CA ALA A 6 9.31 6.40 -15.16
C ALA A 6 8.51 6.70 -16.43
N ILE A 7 9.08 7.48 -17.35
CA ILE A 7 8.44 7.81 -18.62
C ILE A 7 8.30 6.55 -19.48
N ILE A 8 9.33 5.72 -19.58
CA ILE A 8 9.27 4.48 -20.36
C ILE A 8 8.25 3.51 -19.74
N GLY A 9 8.25 3.35 -18.43
CA GLY A 9 7.28 2.54 -17.69
C GLY A 9 5.86 3.02 -17.94
N PHE A 10 5.61 4.33 -17.86
CA PHE A 10 4.32 4.93 -18.19
C PHE A 10 3.91 4.67 -19.64
N LEU A 11 4.81 4.87 -20.62
CA LEU A 11 4.49 4.64 -22.04
C LEU A 11 4.17 3.17 -22.34
N LEU A 12 4.93 2.24 -21.75
CA LEU A 12 4.70 0.81 -21.89
C LEU A 12 3.40 0.38 -21.20
N ALA A 13 3.15 0.87 -19.99
CA ALA A 13 1.92 0.60 -19.25
C ALA A 13 0.71 1.16 -19.98
N ALA A 14 0.76 2.43 -20.40
CA ALA A 14 -0.30 3.07 -21.18
C ALA A 14 -0.60 2.28 -22.46
N TYR A 15 0.41 1.85 -23.23
CA TYR A 15 0.16 1.06 -24.44
C TYR A 15 -0.42 -0.32 -24.13
N SER A 16 0.21 -1.08 -23.23
CA SER A 16 -0.16 -2.47 -22.94
C SER A 16 -1.53 -2.59 -22.26
N ILE A 17 -1.84 -1.70 -21.31
CA ILE A 17 -3.11 -1.70 -20.58
C ILE A 17 -4.24 -1.22 -21.48
N VAL A 18 -4.06 -0.13 -22.24
CA VAL A 18 -5.10 0.32 -23.17
C VAL A 18 -5.33 -0.74 -24.26
N ALA A 19 -4.28 -1.42 -24.75
CA ALA A 19 -4.42 -2.49 -25.74
C ALA A 19 -5.08 -3.77 -25.19
N ASN A 20 -5.20 -3.94 -23.87
CA ASN A 20 -5.90 -5.08 -23.27
C ASN A 20 -7.30 -4.66 -22.80
N ASP A 21 -7.35 -3.72 -21.87
CA ASP A 21 -8.54 -3.45 -21.07
C ASP A 21 -9.49 -2.46 -21.76
N ALA A 22 -8.97 -1.46 -22.47
CA ALA A 22 -9.83 -0.53 -23.19
C ALA A 22 -10.63 -1.25 -24.28
N ILE A 23 -10.03 -2.28 -24.92
CA ILE A 23 -10.73 -3.11 -25.90
C ILE A 23 -11.76 -4.03 -25.23
N GLN A 24 -11.47 -4.59 -24.05
CA GLN A 24 -12.47 -5.38 -23.31
C GLN A 24 -13.68 -4.52 -22.91
N THR A 25 -13.44 -3.26 -22.52
CA THR A 25 -14.49 -2.33 -22.10
C THR A 25 -15.24 -1.72 -23.27
N LEU A 26 -14.56 -1.30 -24.33
CA LEU A 26 -15.16 -0.65 -25.50
C LEU A 26 -15.49 -1.64 -26.63
N GLY A 27 -15.26 -2.93 -26.44
CA GLY A 27 -15.34 -3.94 -27.50
C GLY A 27 -16.76 -4.10 -28.07
N THR A 28 -17.78 -4.05 -27.22
CA THR A 28 -19.20 -4.04 -27.61
C THR A 28 -19.54 -2.80 -28.43
N PHE A 29 -19.03 -1.62 -28.05
CA PHE A 29 -19.19 -0.37 -28.80
C PHE A 29 -18.51 -0.44 -30.18
N LEU A 30 -17.25 -0.89 -30.22
CA LEU A 30 -16.48 -1.05 -31.45
C LEU A 30 -17.14 -2.04 -32.41
N SER A 31 -17.64 -3.16 -31.89
CA SER A 31 -18.30 -4.20 -32.69
C SER A 31 -19.64 -3.73 -33.22
N SER A 32 -20.49 -3.14 -32.38
CA SER A 32 -21.84 -2.71 -32.76
C SER A 32 -21.84 -1.46 -33.65
N ASN A 33 -20.75 -0.69 -33.64
CA ASN A 33 -20.56 0.47 -34.51
C ASN A 33 -19.52 0.24 -35.62
N ALA A 34 -19.18 -1.01 -35.95
CA ALA A 34 -18.10 -1.34 -36.90
C ALA A 34 -18.30 -0.76 -38.33
N LYS A 35 -19.52 -0.37 -38.70
CA LYS A 35 -19.81 0.31 -39.98
C LYS A 35 -19.44 1.79 -39.96
N ARG A 36 -19.26 2.41 -38.79
CA ARG A 36 -18.88 3.81 -38.66
C ARG A 36 -17.38 4.00 -38.87
N PRO A 37 -16.95 5.16 -39.37
CA PRO A 37 -15.53 5.49 -39.43
C PRO A 37 -14.89 5.45 -38.04
N TRP A 38 -13.71 4.84 -37.95
CA TRP A 38 -13.00 4.64 -36.68
C TRP A 38 -12.71 5.94 -35.95
N TRP A 39 -12.45 7.03 -36.70
CA TRP A 39 -12.13 8.34 -36.14
C TRP A 39 -13.32 8.99 -35.41
N ILE A 40 -14.57 8.66 -35.80
CA ILE A 40 -15.76 9.13 -35.06
C ILE A 40 -15.84 8.42 -33.70
N LEU A 41 -15.63 7.11 -33.71
CA LEU A 41 -15.65 6.29 -32.49
C LEU A 41 -14.52 6.70 -31.55
N TRP A 42 -13.33 6.96 -32.10
CA TRP A 42 -12.18 7.49 -31.39
C TRP A 42 -12.49 8.86 -30.78
N ALA A 43 -13.00 9.81 -31.56
CA ALA A 43 -13.33 11.15 -31.08
C ALA A 43 -14.29 11.10 -29.89
N PHE A 44 -15.33 10.28 -29.98
CA PHE A 44 -16.28 10.07 -28.88
C PHE A 44 -15.60 9.53 -27.61
N ALA A 45 -14.87 8.42 -27.71
CA ALA A 45 -14.20 7.81 -26.56
C ALA A 45 -13.15 8.73 -25.94
N CYS A 46 -12.44 9.50 -26.77
CA CYS A 46 -11.46 10.48 -26.34
C CYS A 46 -12.09 11.71 -25.70
N THR A 47 -13.27 12.17 -26.13
CA THR A 47 -14.00 13.23 -25.44
C THR A 47 -14.34 12.81 -24.01
N VAL A 48 -14.83 11.58 -23.83
CA VAL A 48 -15.12 11.04 -22.49
C VAL A 48 -13.83 10.90 -21.68
N LEU A 49 -12.74 10.40 -22.28
CA LEU A 49 -11.44 10.28 -21.63
C LEU A 49 -10.93 11.63 -21.12
N VAL A 50 -10.91 12.65 -21.96
CA VAL A 50 -10.45 14.00 -21.60
C VAL A 50 -11.34 14.58 -20.50
N PHE A 51 -12.66 14.41 -20.60
CA PHE A 51 -13.56 14.86 -19.55
C PHE A 51 -13.26 14.20 -18.20
N VAL A 52 -13.07 12.88 -18.17
CA VAL A 52 -12.74 12.15 -16.94
C VAL A 52 -11.35 12.53 -16.41
N PHE A 53 -10.36 12.74 -17.27
CA PHE A 53 -9.03 13.20 -16.89
C PHE A 53 -9.07 14.59 -16.26
N VAL A 54 -9.73 15.55 -16.93
CA VAL A 54 -9.89 16.91 -16.41
C VAL A 54 -10.66 16.89 -15.10
N TYR A 55 -11.77 16.15 -15.03
CA TYR A 55 -12.56 16.00 -13.82
C TYR A 55 -11.72 15.42 -12.67
N GLY A 56 -10.99 14.33 -12.90
CA GLY A 56 -10.12 13.71 -11.90
C GLY A 56 -9.02 14.65 -11.44
N TRP A 57 -8.34 15.30 -12.39
CA TRP A 57 -7.24 16.23 -12.12
C TRP A 57 -7.70 17.46 -11.32
N VAL A 58 -8.88 18.02 -11.63
CA VAL A 58 -9.41 19.20 -10.92
C VAL A 58 -9.97 18.84 -9.55
N VAL A 59 -10.73 17.75 -9.44
CA VAL A 59 -11.44 17.39 -8.20
C VAL A 59 -10.51 16.74 -7.17
N ASN A 60 -9.47 16.03 -7.61
CA ASN A 60 -8.56 15.32 -6.71
C ASN A 60 -7.16 15.98 -6.66
N ASP A 61 -7.10 17.30 -6.79
CA ASP A 61 -5.87 18.10 -6.62
C ASP A 61 -4.66 17.58 -7.43
N GLY A 62 -4.88 17.24 -8.69
CA GLY A 62 -3.83 16.72 -9.57
C GLY A 62 -3.78 15.20 -9.71
N ASP A 63 -4.55 14.42 -8.92
CA ASP A 63 -4.60 12.96 -9.02
C ASP A 63 -5.67 12.46 -10.02
N VAL A 64 -5.22 11.89 -11.12
CA VAL A 64 -6.10 11.27 -12.13
C VAL A 64 -6.45 9.81 -11.85
N SER A 65 -5.90 9.22 -10.77
CA SER A 65 -6.15 7.84 -10.35
C SER A 65 -7.31 7.71 -9.35
N PHE A 66 -7.98 8.81 -8.99
CA PHE A 66 -9.14 8.83 -8.08
C PHE A 66 -8.84 8.17 -6.73
N GLY A 67 -7.69 8.48 -6.13
CA GLY A 67 -7.27 8.01 -4.81
C GLY A 67 -6.89 6.53 -4.73
N ARG A 68 -6.85 5.81 -5.87
CA ARG A 68 -6.61 4.36 -5.91
C ARG A 68 -5.18 3.97 -5.68
N LEU A 69 -4.26 4.91 -5.86
CA LEU A 69 -2.84 4.72 -5.59
C LEU A 69 -2.45 5.09 -4.16
N SER A 70 -3.39 5.50 -3.30
CA SER A 70 -3.14 5.83 -1.88
C SER A 70 -2.53 4.67 -1.08
N LYS A 71 -2.82 3.43 -1.46
CA LYS A 71 -2.26 2.21 -0.84
C LYS A 71 -1.03 1.66 -1.57
N PHE A 72 -0.57 2.32 -2.62
CA PHE A 72 0.57 1.90 -3.46
C PHE A 72 1.68 2.95 -3.34
N PRO A 73 2.59 2.79 -2.37
CA PRO A 73 3.65 3.78 -2.14
C PRO A 73 4.55 3.91 -3.37
N GLU A 74 5.08 5.11 -3.59
CA GLU A 74 6.15 5.29 -4.56
C GLU A 74 7.41 4.54 -4.05
N PRO A 75 8.12 3.79 -4.90
CA PRO A 75 9.32 3.07 -4.48
C PRO A 75 10.37 4.05 -3.92
N THR A 76 10.93 3.74 -2.74
CA THR A 76 11.84 4.62 -2.00
C THR A 76 13.16 4.94 -2.73
N GLY A 77 13.58 4.11 -3.70
CA GLY A 77 14.72 4.34 -4.60
C GLY A 77 14.32 4.78 -6.02
N GLY A 78 13.07 5.18 -6.22
CA GLY A 78 12.52 5.48 -7.54
C GLY A 78 12.25 4.24 -8.40
N LEU A 79 11.69 4.48 -9.60
CA LEU A 79 11.34 3.41 -10.54
C LEU A 79 12.59 2.79 -11.16
N THR A 80 12.79 1.49 -10.90
CA THR A 80 13.82 0.66 -11.54
C THR A 80 13.26 -0.03 -12.81
N TRP A 81 14.15 -0.51 -13.69
CA TRP A 81 13.77 -1.23 -14.91
C TRP A 81 12.89 -2.47 -14.65
N LEU A 82 12.91 -3.01 -13.44
CA LEU A 82 12.04 -4.10 -13.01
C LEU A 82 10.56 -3.74 -13.10
N HIS A 83 10.22 -2.49 -12.79
CA HIS A 83 8.85 -2.01 -12.87
C HIS A 83 8.35 -1.92 -14.32
N ALA A 84 9.24 -1.91 -15.32
CA ALA A 84 8.85 -1.94 -16.73
C ALA A 84 8.60 -3.36 -17.27
N ILE A 85 9.00 -4.41 -16.54
CA ILE A 85 8.80 -5.81 -16.96
C ILE A 85 7.31 -6.18 -17.06
N PRO A 86 6.44 -5.87 -16.08
CA PRO A 86 5.05 -6.28 -16.16
C PRO A 86 4.30 -5.73 -17.39
N PRO A 87 4.40 -4.44 -17.75
CA PRO A 87 3.87 -3.93 -19.02
C PRO A 87 4.38 -4.66 -20.27
N LEU A 88 5.67 -5.06 -20.30
CA LEU A 88 6.23 -5.83 -21.41
C LEU A 88 5.64 -7.23 -21.51
N VAL A 89 5.44 -7.88 -20.35
CA VAL A 89 4.78 -9.19 -20.29
C VAL A 89 3.32 -9.07 -20.75
N ILE A 90 2.59 -8.04 -20.34
CA ILE A 90 1.22 -7.79 -20.85
C ILE A 90 1.25 -7.65 -22.36
N LEU A 91 2.18 -6.87 -22.91
CA LEU A 91 2.31 -6.67 -24.36
C LEU A 91 2.59 -7.99 -25.10
N PHE A 92 3.40 -8.87 -24.50
CA PHE A 92 3.64 -10.21 -25.05
C PHE A 92 2.39 -11.10 -24.99
N LEU A 93 1.75 -11.22 -23.82
CA LEU A 93 0.57 -12.08 -23.63
C LEU A 93 -0.64 -11.63 -24.46
N THR A 94 -0.84 -10.32 -24.60
CA THR A 94 -1.94 -9.74 -25.40
C THR A 94 -1.80 -10.05 -26.88
N ARG A 95 -0.59 -10.25 -27.42
CA ARG A 95 -0.38 -10.72 -28.80
C ARG A 95 -0.94 -12.11 -29.06
N PHE A 96 -1.06 -12.95 -28.04
CA PHE A 96 -1.65 -14.29 -28.14
C PHE A 96 -3.14 -14.31 -27.81
N GLY A 97 -3.77 -13.14 -27.62
CA GLY A 97 -5.18 -13.04 -27.26
C GLY A 97 -5.51 -13.65 -25.90
N ILE A 98 -4.53 -13.69 -24.98
CA ILE A 98 -4.73 -14.12 -23.60
C ILE A 98 -5.20 -12.88 -22.81
N PRO A 99 -6.44 -12.85 -22.28
CA PRO A 99 -6.87 -11.77 -21.42
C PRO A 99 -6.05 -11.81 -20.14
N VAL A 100 -5.31 -10.72 -19.88
CA VAL A 100 -4.46 -10.60 -18.70
C VAL A 100 -5.15 -9.73 -17.67
N SER A 101 -4.99 -10.07 -16.41
CA SER A 101 -5.33 -9.15 -15.33
C SER A 101 -4.19 -8.16 -15.12
N THR A 102 -4.32 -7.01 -15.78
CA THR A 102 -3.34 -5.91 -15.77
C THR A 102 -3.09 -5.38 -14.37
N THR A 103 -4.14 -5.20 -13.56
CA THR A 103 -4.07 -4.76 -12.16
C THR A 103 -3.14 -5.64 -11.33
N PHE A 104 -3.27 -6.98 -11.42
CA PHE A 104 -2.38 -7.88 -10.69
C PHE A 104 -0.96 -7.84 -11.20
N LEU A 105 -0.77 -7.79 -12.51
CA LEU A 105 0.57 -7.87 -13.10
C LEU A 105 1.37 -6.60 -12.79
N VAL A 106 0.74 -5.42 -12.91
CA VAL A 106 1.42 -4.14 -12.74
C VAL A 106 1.49 -3.75 -11.26
N LEU A 107 0.35 -3.64 -10.57
CA LEU A 107 0.32 -3.05 -9.22
C LEU A 107 0.88 -3.98 -8.15
N ALA A 108 0.89 -5.30 -8.35
CA ALA A 108 1.49 -6.22 -7.38
C ALA A 108 3.00 -6.05 -7.28
N VAL A 109 3.69 -5.54 -8.32
CA VAL A 109 5.12 -5.24 -8.24
C VAL A 109 5.38 -4.02 -7.34
N PHE A 110 4.45 -3.08 -7.28
CA PHE A 110 4.55 -1.88 -6.44
C PHE A 110 4.15 -2.14 -4.98
N ALA A 111 3.21 -3.06 -4.74
CA ALA A 111 2.78 -3.43 -3.39
C ALA A 111 2.33 -4.90 -3.34
N PRO A 112 3.27 -5.86 -3.27
CA PRO A 112 2.94 -7.29 -3.25
C PRO A 112 2.01 -7.69 -2.10
N THR A 113 2.11 -6.99 -0.96
CA THR A 113 1.29 -7.18 0.23
C THR A 113 -0.20 -6.89 -0.01
N ASN A 114 -0.54 -5.99 -0.94
CA ASN A 114 -1.93 -5.68 -1.29
C ASN A 114 -2.57 -6.71 -2.23
N MET A 115 -1.81 -7.65 -2.77
CA MET A 115 -2.28 -8.58 -3.79
C MET A 115 -3.43 -9.46 -3.29
N GLY A 116 -3.41 -9.90 -2.03
CA GLY A 116 -4.50 -10.67 -1.44
C GLY A 116 -5.84 -9.92 -1.48
N ALA A 117 -5.85 -8.65 -1.07
CA ALA A 117 -7.05 -7.82 -1.11
C ALA A 117 -7.55 -7.57 -2.54
N MET A 118 -6.63 -7.34 -3.49
CA MET A 118 -6.96 -7.20 -4.91
C MET A 118 -7.56 -8.50 -5.48
N LEU A 119 -7.03 -9.67 -5.09
CA LEU A 119 -7.49 -11.00 -5.52
C LEU A 119 -8.90 -11.26 -5.02
N THR A 120 -9.14 -11.07 -3.72
CA THR A 120 -10.45 -11.23 -3.12
C THR A 120 -11.48 -10.32 -3.79
N LYS A 121 -11.17 -9.03 -3.96
CA LYS A 121 -12.08 -8.08 -4.62
C LYS A 121 -12.40 -8.49 -6.06
N SER A 122 -11.41 -8.98 -6.81
CA SER A 122 -11.60 -9.41 -8.21
C SER A 122 -12.40 -10.72 -8.32
N LEU A 123 -12.20 -11.66 -7.40
CA LEU A 123 -12.98 -12.90 -7.33
C LEU A 123 -14.45 -12.62 -6.98
N VAL A 124 -14.68 -11.77 -5.97
CA VAL A 124 -16.04 -11.29 -5.63
C VAL A 124 -16.65 -10.57 -6.83
N GLY A 125 -15.87 -9.76 -7.55
CA GLY A 125 -16.28 -9.10 -8.79
C GLY A 125 -16.72 -10.08 -9.88
N TYR A 126 -15.98 -11.16 -10.10
CA TYR A 126 -16.36 -12.22 -11.04
C TYR A 126 -17.68 -12.89 -10.63
N VAL A 127 -17.79 -13.34 -9.38
CA VAL A 127 -18.99 -14.05 -8.92
C VAL A 127 -20.22 -13.15 -8.97
N LEU A 128 -20.10 -11.90 -8.50
CA LEU A 128 -21.20 -10.94 -8.53
C LEU A 128 -21.64 -10.66 -9.96
N SER A 129 -20.70 -10.35 -10.86
CA SER A 129 -21.02 -10.06 -12.27
C SER A 129 -21.63 -11.26 -12.99
N PHE A 130 -21.17 -12.48 -12.69
CA PHE A 130 -21.76 -13.71 -13.21
C PHE A 130 -23.21 -13.90 -12.76
N LEU A 131 -23.49 -13.72 -11.47
CA LEU A 131 -24.84 -13.84 -10.93
C LEU A 131 -25.77 -12.73 -11.46
N VAL A 132 -25.28 -11.50 -11.54
CA VAL A 132 -26.02 -10.37 -12.14
C VAL A 132 -26.31 -10.65 -13.61
N GLY A 133 -25.32 -11.16 -14.36
CA GLY A 133 -25.50 -11.58 -15.74
C GLY A 133 -26.60 -12.62 -15.90
N ILE A 134 -26.61 -13.66 -15.06
CA ILE A 134 -27.69 -14.67 -15.06
C ILE A 134 -29.03 -14.02 -14.73
N GLY A 135 -29.11 -13.26 -13.64
CA GLY A 135 -30.36 -12.70 -13.14
C GLY A 135 -31.00 -11.76 -14.15
N VAL A 136 -30.24 -10.76 -14.62
CA VAL A 136 -30.76 -9.77 -15.56
C VAL A 136 -31.17 -10.44 -16.87
N TYR A 137 -30.29 -11.25 -17.47
CA TYR A 137 -30.62 -11.90 -18.74
C TYR A 137 -31.70 -12.98 -18.59
N THR A 138 -31.93 -13.53 -17.40
CA THR A 138 -33.09 -14.40 -17.17
C THR A 138 -34.41 -13.62 -17.25
N LEU A 139 -34.43 -12.41 -16.69
CA LEU A 139 -35.61 -11.53 -16.69
C LEU A 139 -35.89 -10.94 -18.07
N ILE A 140 -34.85 -10.46 -18.78
CA ILE A 140 -35.04 -9.77 -20.05
C ILE A 140 -35.05 -10.70 -21.27
N SER A 141 -34.46 -11.90 -21.21
CA SER A 141 -34.24 -12.70 -22.44
C SER A 141 -35.53 -13.10 -23.15
N LYS A 142 -36.56 -13.55 -22.40
CA LYS A 142 -37.79 -14.09 -23.01
C LYS A 142 -38.62 -13.06 -23.77
N SER A 143 -38.58 -11.79 -23.36
CA SER A 143 -39.38 -10.72 -23.96
C SER A 143 -38.54 -9.80 -24.85
N PHE A 144 -37.32 -9.47 -24.45
CA PHE A 144 -36.49 -8.47 -25.10
C PHE A 144 -35.48 -9.12 -26.06
N GLU A 145 -34.59 -10.00 -25.57
CA GLU A 145 -33.53 -10.54 -26.45
C GLU A 145 -34.02 -11.49 -27.53
N LYS A 146 -35.09 -12.26 -27.28
CA LYS A 146 -35.72 -13.04 -28.35
C LYS A 146 -36.12 -12.13 -29.52
N HIS A 147 -36.77 -11.01 -29.23
CA HIS A 147 -37.21 -10.05 -30.23
C HIS A 147 -36.02 -9.36 -30.92
N MET A 148 -34.94 -9.08 -30.20
CA MET A 148 -33.72 -8.48 -30.78
C MET A 148 -33.00 -9.43 -31.73
N ILE A 149 -32.88 -10.70 -31.35
CA ILE A 149 -32.28 -11.74 -32.21
C ILE A 149 -33.12 -11.94 -33.48
N GLU A 150 -34.45 -11.93 -33.36
CA GLU A 150 -35.37 -12.03 -34.50
C GLU A 150 -35.40 -10.77 -35.39
N SER A 151 -34.96 -9.62 -34.89
CA SER A 151 -34.97 -8.34 -35.61
C SER A 151 -33.56 -7.78 -35.87
N CYS A 152 -32.53 -8.62 -35.86
CA CYS A 152 -31.12 -8.21 -36.01
C CYS A 152 -30.80 -7.56 -37.37
N ASP A 153 -31.58 -7.88 -38.41
CA ASP A 153 -31.44 -7.30 -39.74
C ASP A 153 -32.10 -5.92 -39.89
N THR A 154 -32.87 -5.48 -38.90
CA THR A 154 -33.51 -4.15 -38.96
C THR A 154 -32.55 -3.05 -38.47
N PRO A 155 -32.44 -1.92 -39.20
CA PRO A 155 -31.60 -0.83 -38.75
C PRO A 155 -32.12 -0.26 -37.42
N PRO A 156 -31.26 -0.10 -36.40
CA PRO A 156 -31.67 0.37 -35.09
C PRO A 156 -32.15 1.82 -35.15
N SER A 157 -33.18 2.14 -34.36
CA SER A 157 -33.70 3.51 -34.27
C SER A 157 -32.67 4.47 -33.67
N THR A 158 -32.78 5.76 -33.98
CA THR A 158 -31.89 6.81 -33.45
C THR A 158 -31.84 6.82 -31.92
N ARG A 159 -32.94 6.44 -31.24
CA ARG A 159 -32.99 6.34 -29.78
C ARG A 159 -32.06 5.25 -29.25
N TRP A 160 -32.00 4.09 -29.90
CA TRP A 160 -31.09 3.01 -29.50
C TRP A 160 -29.63 3.37 -29.73
N ILE A 161 -29.33 4.10 -30.81
CA ILE A 161 -27.99 4.64 -31.04
C ILE A 161 -27.60 5.59 -29.89
N ALA A 162 -28.48 6.53 -29.52
CA ALA A 162 -28.21 7.47 -28.43
C ALA A 162 -28.05 6.76 -27.08
N LEU A 163 -28.92 5.80 -26.75
CA LEU A 163 -28.83 5.02 -25.52
C LEU A 163 -27.53 4.21 -25.46
N GLN A 164 -27.14 3.57 -26.56
CA GLN A 164 -25.90 2.80 -26.64
C GLN A 164 -24.70 3.71 -26.36
N TRP A 165 -24.60 4.85 -27.03
CA TRP A 165 -23.50 5.79 -26.85
C TRP A 165 -23.45 6.33 -25.41
N THR A 166 -24.59 6.70 -24.82
CA THR A 166 -24.64 7.15 -23.42
C THR A 166 -24.23 6.04 -22.46
N SER A 167 -24.68 4.80 -22.68
CA SER A 167 -24.29 3.64 -21.85
C SER A 167 -22.80 3.33 -21.97
N THR A 168 -22.22 3.45 -23.17
CA THR A 168 -20.77 3.32 -23.39
C THR A 168 -20.01 4.45 -22.70
N ALA A 169 -20.48 5.71 -22.78
CA ALA A 169 -19.83 6.82 -22.07
C ALA A 169 -19.81 6.58 -20.56
N PHE A 170 -20.93 6.11 -20.00
CA PHE A 170 -21.01 5.74 -18.59
C PHE A 170 -20.03 4.63 -18.25
N LEU A 171 -20.09 3.48 -18.93
CA LEU A 171 -19.15 2.38 -18.71
C LEU A 171 -17.68 2.82 -18.83
N TRP A 172 -17.36 3.56 -19.90
CA TRP A 172 -16.01 4.02 -20.17
C TRP A 172 -15.49 4.95 -19.08
N SER A 173 -16.34 5.85 -18.58
CA SER A 173 -15.98 6.69 -17.43
C SER A 173 -15.70 5.88 -16.16
N GLN A 174 -16.52 4.86 -15.87
CA GLN A 174 -16.32 4.01 -14.69
C GLN A 174 -15.04 3.18 -14.80
N TRP A 175 -14.75 2.66 -15.99
CA TRP A 175 -13.52 1.93 -16.25
C TRP A 175 -12.28 2.82 -16.07
N LEU A 176 -12.27 4.01 -16.66
CA LEU A 176 -11.17 4.98 -16.49
C LEU A 176 -10.93 5.28 -15.00
N MET A 177 -12.00 5.54 -14.24
CA MET A 177 -11.89 5.81 -12.80
C MET A 177 -11.35 4.61 -12.00
N HIS A 178 -11.43 3.39 -12.52
CA HIS A 178 -10.87 2.20 -11.88
C HIS A 178 -9.43 1.89 -12.28
N ASP A 179 -9.16 1.87 -13.58
CA ASP A 179 -7.95 1.27 -14.13
C ASP A 179 -6.85 2.29 -14.47
N LEU A 180 -7.11 3.60 -14.37
CA LEU A 180 -6.05 4.60 -14.53
C LEU A 180 -4.92 4.42 -13.52
N ALA A 181 -5.19 3.88 -12.34
CA ALA A 181 -4.16 3.52 -11.37
C ALA A 181 -3.06 2.63 -11.97
N ASN A 182 -3.43 1.66 -12.82
CA ASN A 182 -2.47 0.73 -13.45
C ASN A 182 -1.50 1.43 -14.41
N ILE A 183 -1.91 2.57 -14.98
CA ILE A 183 -1.11 3.35 -15.93
C ILE A 183 -0.32 4.45 -15.20
N PHE A 184 -0.99 5.17 -14.30
CA PHE A 184 -0.43 6.34 -13.61
C PHE A 184 0.43 5.98 -12.40
N VAL A 185 0.54 4.70 -12.03
CA VAL A 185 1.46 4.25 -10.99
C VAL A 185 2.92 4.68 -11.27
N TYR A 186 3.28 4.86 -12.54
CA TYR A 186 4.62 5.26 -13.01
C TYR A 186 4.87 6.78 -13.05
N LEU A 187 3.82 7.60 -12.93
CA LEU A 187 3.95 9.06 -12.89
C LEU A 187 3.77 9.56 -11.46
N PRO A 188 4.20 10.80 -11.16
CA PRO A 188 3.94 11.42 -9.86
C PRO A 188 2.44 11.39 -9.54
N ARG A 189 2.10 11.12 -8.27
CA ARG A 189 0.68 11.03 -7.83
C ARG A 189 -0.13 12.29 -8.15
N HIS A 190 0.49 13.45 -7.96
CA HIS A 190 -0.09 14.74 -8.34
C HIS A 190 0.58 15.24 -9.61
N LEU A 191 -0.17 15.23 -10.72
CA LEU A 191 0.36 15.68 -12.00
C LEU A 191 0.37 17.20 -12.04
N ASN A 192 1.54 17.80 -12.27
CA ASN A 192 1.58 19.18 -12.72
C ASN A 192 1.00 19.32 -14.14
N SER A 193 0.76 20.55 -14.58
CA SER A 193 0.17 20.83 -15.90
C SER A 193 0.95 20.16 -17.04
N ALA A 194 2.28 20.15 -16.99
CA ALA A 194 3.11 19.54 -18.02
C ALA A 194 2.90 18.01 -18.12
N TYR A 195 2.94 17.29 -17.00
CA TYR A 195 2.67 15.84 -16.99
C TYR A 195 1.21 15.53 -17.36
N PHE A 196 0.26 16.36 -16.95
CA PHE A 196 -1.14 16.20 -17.31
C PHE A 196 -1.34 16.30 -18.83
N PHE A 197 -0.81 17.34 -19.48
CA PHE A 197 -0.90 17.48 -20.94
C PHE A 197 -0.14 16.37 -21.67
N PHE A 198 1.06 16.03 -21.21
CA PHE A 198 1.84 14.93 -21.78
C PHE A 198 1.08 13.61 -21.73
N ALA A 199 0.59 13.20 -20.55
CA ALA A 199 -0.15 11.97 -20.38
C ALA A 199 -1.45 11.95 -21.19
N THR A 200 -2.16 13.08 -21.26
CA THR A 200 -3.38 13.22 -22.07
C THR A 200 -3.07 13.01 -23.55
N LEU A 201 -2.05 13.67 -24.10
CA LEU A 201 -1.65 13.53 -25.51
C LEU A 201 -1.23 12.09 -25.84
N VAL A 202 -0.46 11.45 -24.96
CA VAL A 202 -0.10 10.03 -25.11
C VAL A 202 -1.35 9.17 -25.16
N MET A 203 -2.27 9.33 -24.20
CA MET A 203 -3.49 8.52 -24.15
C MET A 203 -4.36 8.73 -25.39
N LEU A 204 -4.54 9.98 -25.86
CA LEU A 204 -5.27 10.29 -27.09
C LEU A 204 -4.67 9.59 -28.32
N PHE A 205 -3.35 9.64 -28.45
CA PHE A 205 -2.62 8.99 -29.54
C PHE A 205 -2.76 7.46 -29.49
N LEU A 206 -2.57 6.85 -28.31
CA LEU A 206 -2.69 5.40 -28.13
C LEU A 206 -4.10 4.89 -28.46
N HIS A 207 -5.13 5.65 -28.09
CA HIS A 207 -6.50 5.33 -28.48
C HIS A 207 -6.70 5.43 -30.00
N ALA A 208 -6.06 6.39 -30.69
CA ALA A 208 -6.14 6.47 -32.15
C ALA A 208 -5.53 5.21 -32.81
N VAL A 209 -4.41 4.72 -32.29
CA VAL A 209 -3.77 3.47 -32.75
C VAL A 209 -4.70 2.27 -32.54
N ILE A 210 -5.36 2.18 -31.39
CA ILE A 210 -6.24 1.05 -31.07
C ILE A 210 -7.53 1.06 -31.89
N PHE A 211 -8.17 2.22 -32.02
CA PHE A 211 -9.40 2.37 -32.79
C PHE A 211 -9.18 2.15 -34.29
N SER A 212 -8.05 2.61 -34.84
CA SER A 212 -7.70 2.35 -36.25
C SER A 212 -7.48 0.86 -36.53
N ARG A 213 -7.04 0.08 -35.54
CA ARG A 213 -6.84 -1.38 -35.62
C ARG A 213 -8.06 -2.21 -35.23
N ARG A 214 -9.14 -1.59 -34.75
CA ARG A 214 -10.39 -2.25 -34.33
C ARG A 214 -10.23 -3.40 -33.32
N GLY A 215 -9.27 -3.29 -32.40
CA GLY A 215 -9.21 -4.14 -31.21
C GLY A 215 -8.48 -5.49 -31.31
N GLY A 216 -7.93 -5.88 -32.46
CA GLY A 216 -7.03 -7.04 -32.60
C GLY A 216 -7.59 -8.38 -32.07
N GLU A 217 -6.72 -9.25 -31.55
CA GLU A 217 -7.09 -10.60 -31.06
C GLU A 217 -8.01 -10.58 -29.83
N ILE A 218 -7.85 -9.60 -28.93
CA ILE A 218 -8.67 -9.49 -27.71
C ILE A 218 -10.13 -9.19 -28.07
N GLN A 219 -10.37 -8.43 -29.15
CA GLN A 219 -11.72 -8.16 -29.65
C GLN A 219 -12.48 -9.44 -30.03
N HIS A 220 -11.77 -10.52 -30.40
CA HIS A 220 -12.39 -11.80 -30.73
C HIS A 220 -13.11 -12.44 -29.54
N ILE A 221 -12.70 -12.12 -28.31
CA ILE A 221 -13.39 -12.57 -27.09
C ILE A 221 -14.82 -12.00 -27.04
N VAL A 222 -15.01 -10.76 -27.51
CA VAL A 222 -16.31 -10.08 -27.51
C VAL A 222 -17.16 -10.49 -28.72
N THR A 223 -16.54 -10.57 -29.90
CA THR A 223 -17.28 -10.83 -31.15
C THR A 223 -17.74 -12.28 -31.30
N THR A 224 -17.14 -13.21 -30.55
CA THR A 224 -17.60 -14.61 -30.49
C THR A 224 -18.83 -14.82 -29.62
N LYS A 225 -19.22 -13.82 -28.83
CA LYS A 225 -20.39 -13.88 -27.95
C LYS A 225 -21.67 -13.62 -28.72
N THR A 226 -22.77 -14.15 -28.20
CA THR A 226 -24.06 -14.08 -28.86
C THR A 226 -24.55 -12.63 -28.88
N ASN A 227 -24.98 -12.13 -30.04
CA ASN A 227 -25.63 -10.82 -30.21
C ASN A 227 -24.86 -9.58 -29.73
N THR A 228 -23.54 -9.63 -29.50
CA THR A 228 -22.75 -8.46 -29.05
C THR A 228 -22.53 -7.40 -30.13
N GLN A 229 -22.85 -7.71 -31.39
CA GLN A 229 -22.75 -6.80 -32.53
C GLN A 229 -24.02 -5.95 -32.71
N ASP A 230 -25.12 -6.29 -32.03
CA ASP A 230 -26.35 -5.51 -32.08
C ASP A 230 -26.28 -4.33 -31.10
N ILE A 231 -26.62 -3.13 -31.56
CA ILE A 231 -26.58 -1.89 -30.76
C ILE A 231 -27.44 -1.99 -29.49
N ARG A 232 -28.57 -2.70 -29.55
CA ARG A 232 -29.55 -2.80 -28.47
C ARG A 232 -29.04 -3.73 -27.38
N SER A 233 -28.45 -4.87 -27.78
CA SER A 233 -27.78 -5.77 -26.84
C SER A 233 -26.55 -5.11 -26.23
N ALA A 234 -25.71 -4.44 -27.04
CA ALA A 234 -24.54 -3.69 -26.56
C ALA A 234 -24.92 -2.63 -25.52
N THR A 235 -26.04 -1.93 -25.71
CA THR A 235 -26.54 -0.93 -24.73
C THR A 235 -26.73 -1.54 -23.33
N ILE A 236 -27.34 -2.73 -23.26
CA ILE A 236 -27.65 -3.40 -22.00
C ILE A 236 -26.37 -3.93 -21.35
N ILE A 237 -25.48 -4.53 -22.14
CA ILE A 237 -24.18 -5.02 -21.65
C ILE A 237 -23.39 -3.85 -21.05
N ASP A 238 -23.26 -2.75 -21.78
CA ASP A 238 -22.48 -1.59 -21.35
C ASP A 238 -23.05 -0.99 -20.06
N PHE A 239 -24.38 -0.83 -20.00
CA PHE A 239 -25.05 -0.25 -18.83
C PHE A 239 -24.90 -1.13 -17.58
N ILE A 240 -25.14 -2.44 -17.68
CA ILE A 240 -24.99 -3.36 -16.54
C ILE A 240 -23.54 -3.41 -16.09
N TYR A 241 -22.60 -3.49 -17.03
CA TYR A 241 -21.19 -3.52 -16.70
C TYR A 241 -20.76 -2.22 -15.97
N GLY A 242 -21.20 -1.07 -16.46
CA GLY A 242 -20.97 0.22 -15.82
C GLY A 242 -21.52 0.28 -14.40
N LEU A 243 -22.71 -0.25 -14.14
CA LEU A 243 -23.30 -0.31 -12.79
C LEU A 243 -22.50 -1.19 -11.83
N ILE A 244 -22.03 -2.35 -12.31
CA ILE A 244 -21.19 -3.23 -11.49
C ILE A 244 -19.87 -2.53 -11.14
N LEU A 245 -19.24 -1.85 -12.11
CA LEU A 245 -18.03 -1.07 -11.84
C LEU A 245 -18.30 0.09 -10.87
N LEU A 246 -19.41 0.81 -11.02
CA LEU A 246 -19.80 1.87 -10.09
C LEU A 246 -19.94 1.34 -8.65
N TYR A 247 -20.61 0.20 -8.46
CA TYR A 247 -20.73 -0.44 -7.14
C TYR A 247 -19.36 -0.70 -6.49
N PHE A 248 -18.44 -1.32 -7.23
CA PHE A 248 -17.09 -1.59 -6.70
C PHE A 248 -16.22 -0.34 -6.55
N LYS A 249 -16.55 0.74 -7.27
CA LYS A 249 -15.89 2.04 -7.11
C LYS A 249 -16.24 2.66 -5.76
N GLU A 250 -17.52 2.69 -5.41
CA GLU A 250 -18.00 3.29 -4.16
C GLU A 250 -17.68 2.41 -2.93
N TYR A 251 -17.66 1.09 -3.11
CA TYR A 251 -17.42 0.17 -1.99
C TYR A 251 -15.98 0.19 -1.46
N SER A 252 -14.98 0.40 -2.32
CA SER A 252 -13.57 0.34 -1.91
C SER A 252 -12.63 1.01 -2.90
N ASN A 253 -11.67 1.77 -2.39
CA ASN A 253 -10.60 2.37 -3.20
C ASN A 253 -9.50 1.38 -3.62
N MET A 254 -9.55 0.12 -3.19
CA MET A 254 -8.60 -0.90 -3.65
C MET A 254 -8.81 -1.17 -5.15
N PRO A 255 -7.77 -1.06 -6.00
CA PRO A 255 -7.84 -1.48 -7.40
C PRO A 255 -8.29 -2.94 -7.52
N MET A 256 -9.05 -3.22 -8.56
CA MET A 256 -9.49 -4.58 -8.89
C MET A 256 -9.22 -4.87 -10.35
N SER A 257 -9.31 -6.14 -10.74
CA SER A 257 -9.22 -6.52 -12.13
C SER A 257 -10.59 -6.47 -12.79
N THR A 258 -10.78 -5.47 -13.64
CA THR A 258 -12.01 -5.31 -14.42
C THR A 258 -12.20 -6.42 -15.47
N THR A 259 -11.11 -7.03 -15.96
CA THR A 259 -11.14 -8.25 -16.79
C THR A 259 -12.00 -9.37 -16.21
N TRP A 260 -11.89 -9.64 -14.91
CA TRP A 260 -12.67 -10.69 -14.26
C TRP A 260 -14.16 -10.33 -14.14
N VAL A 261 -14.47 -9.07 -13.90
CA VAL A 261 -15.86 -8.58 -13.87
C VAL A 261 -16.49 -8.69 -15.26
N PHE A 262 -15.75 -8.32 -16.30
CA PHE A 262 -16.18 -8.43 -17.69
C PHE A 262 -16.47 -9.88 -18.08
N LEU A 263 -15.52 -10.79 -17.83
CA LEU A 263 -15.67 -12.21 -18.15
C LEU A 263 -16.81 -12.85 -17.36
N GLY A 264 -16.98 -12.49 -16.08
CA GLY A 264 -18.10 -12.96 -15.26
C GLY A 264 -19.45 -12.55 -15.85
N LEU A 265 -19.62 -11.26 -16.19
CA LEU A 265 -20.85 -10.75 -16.81
C LEU A 265 -21.18 -11.48 -18.13
N LEU A 266 -20.19 -11.59 -19.03
CA LEU A 266 -20.40 -12.28 -20.30
C LEU A 266 -20.72 -13.75 -20.11
N ALA A 267 -20.04 -14.43 -19.17
CA ALA A 267 -20.29 -15.83 -18.88
C ALA A 267 -21.70 -16.07 -18.32
N GLY A 268 -22.14 -15.27 -17.36
CA GLY A 268 -23.48 -15.37 -16.78
C GLY A 268 -24.57 -15.16 -17.83
N ARG A 269 -24.36 -14.16 -18.70
CA ARG A 269 -25.25 -13.86 -19.83
C ARG A 269 -25.34 -15.02 -20.83
N GLU A 270 -24.22 -15.58 -21.28
CA GLU A 270 -24.21 -16.69 -22.25
C GLU A 270 -24.90 -17.94 -21.69
N VAL A 271 -24.73 -18.22 -20.39
CA VAL A 271 -25.43 -19.32 -19.70
C VAL A 271 -26.94 -19.07 -19.68
N ALA A 272 -27.39 -17.87 -19.30
CA ALA A 272 -28.81 -17.53 -19.25
C ALA A 272 -29.48 -17.61 -20.63
N MET A 273 -28.85 -17.06 -21.68
CA MET A 273 -29.39 -17.13 -23.03
C MET A 273 -29.44 -18.56 -23.57
N SER A 274 -28.44 -19.38 -23.26
CA SER A 274 -28.43 -20.79 -23.69
C SER A 274 -29.52 -21.62 -23.02
N LEU A 275 -29.80 -21.36 -21.74
CA LEU A 275 -30.88 -22.02 -21.00
C LEU A 275 -32.28 -21.59 -21.49
N LEU A 276 -32.47 -20.31 -21.79
CA LEU A 276 -33.81 -19.74 -22.03
C LEU A 276 -34.20 -19.61 -23.50
N LEU A 277 -33.25 -19.23 -24.35
CA LEU A 277 -33.49 -18.95 -25.77
C LEU A 277 -33.04 -20.11 -26.67
N ARG A 278 -32.33 -21.10 -26.12
CA ARG A 278 -31.80 -22.27 -26.85
C ARG A 278 -31.01 -21.90 -28.12
N VAL A 279 -30.40 -20.71 -28.14
CA VAL A 279 -29.62 -20.21 -29.28
C VAL A 279 -28.40 -21.12 -29.54
N ARG A 280 -27.86 -21.73 -28.46
CA ARG A 280 -26.81 -22.76 -28.52
C ARG A 280 -27.02 -23.83 -27.43
N PRO A 281 -26.49 -25.06 -27.62
CA PRO A 281 -26.48 -26.08 -26.58
C PRO A 281 -25.70 -25.63 -25.35
N LEU A 282 -26.20 -25.94 -24.15
CA LEU A 282 -25.55 -25.58 -22.88
C LEU A 282 -24.08 -26.05 -22.80
N LYS A 283 -23.78 -27.21 -23.39
CA LYS A 283 -22.42 -27.76 -23.47
C LYS A 283 -21.46 -26.86 -24.26
N GLU A 284 -21.96 -26.23 -25.33
CA GLU A 284 -21.15 -25.32 -26.15
C GLU A 284 -20.93 -23.99 -25.42
N ALA A 285 -21.99 -23.44 -24.82
CA ALA A 285 -21.90 -22.19 -24.06
C ALA A 285 -20.99 -22.31 -22.82
N SER A 286 -21.14 -23.38 -22.05
CA SER A 286 -20.22 -23.68 -20.94
C SER A 286 -18.78 -23.88 -21.43
N GLY A 287 -18.58 -24.56 -22.56
CA GLY A 287 -17.26 -24.69 -23.18
C GLY A 287 -16.60 -23.35 -23.52
N ILE A 288 -17.36 -22.38 -24.05
CA ILE A 288 -16.87 -21.02 -24.31
C ILE A 288 -16.48 -20.33 -22.99
N VAL A 289 -17.33 -20.41 -21.97
CA VAL A 289 -17.07 -19.82 -20.64
C VAL A 289 -15.81 -20.40 -20.00
N PHE A 290 -15.68 -21.74 -19.97
CA PHE A 290 -14.52 -22.41 -19.39
C PHE A 290 -13.23 -22.10 -20.15
N ARG A 291 -13.29 -21.98 -21.49
CA ARG A 291 -12.12 -21.61 -22.29
C ARG A 291 -11.64 -20.20 -21.95
N ASP A 292 -12.56 -19.25 -21.83
CA ASP A 292 -12.18 -17.85 -21.57
C ASP A 292 -11.70 -17.66 -20.13
N ALA A 293 -12.39 -18.28 -19.15
CA ALA A 293 -11.94 -18.31 -17.77
C ALA A 293 -10.59 -19.03 -17.62
N GLY A 294 -10.37 -20.12 -18.35
CA GLY A 294 -9.10 -20.85 -18.39
C GLY A 294 -7.97 -19.99 -18.95
N LYS A 295 -8.19 -19.27 -20.06
CA LYS A 295 -7.21 -18.31 -20.59
C LYS A 295 -6.92 -17.19 -19.58
N ALA A 296 -7.93 -16.61 -18.96
CA ALA A 296 -7.74 -15.58 -17.93
C ALA A 296 -6.97 -16.12 -16.71
N MET A 297 -7.21 -17.38 -16.32
CA MET A 297 -6.48 -18.05 -15.25
C MET A 297 -5.00 -18.22 -15.59
N THR A 298 -4.67 -18.57 -16.84
CA THR A 298 -3.25 -18.61 -17.26
C THR A 298 -2.58 -17.24 -17.14
N GLY A 299 -3.28 -16.17 -17.53
CA GLY A 299 -2.82 -14.80 -17.32
C GLY A 299 -2.59 -14.49 -15.84
N LEU A 300 -3.53 -14.86 -14.97
CA LEU A 300 -3.43 -14.67 -13.52
C LEU A 300 -2.25 -15.44 -12.91
N ILE A 301 -2.06 -16.71 -13.29
CA ILE A 301 -0.95 -17.54 -12.80
C ILE A 301 0.38 -16.89 -13.19
N VAL A 302 0.52 -16.42 -14.43
CA VAL A 302 1.72 -15.70 -14.88
C VAL A 302 1.91 -14.41 -14.07
N SER A 303 0.84 -13.65 -13.83
CA SER A 303 0.90 -12.43 -13.01
C SER A 303 1.36 -12.69 -11.58
N VAL A 304 0.80 -13.72 -10.92
CA VAL A 304 1.16 -14.09 -9.56
C VAL A 304 2.59 -14.65 -9.51
N ALA A 305 2.97 -15.50 -10.47
CA ALA A 305 4.32 -16.06 -10.57
C ALA A 305 5.36 -14.96 -10.80
N LEU A 306 5.06 -13.93 -11.59
CA LEU A 306 5.95 -12.78 -11.76
C LEU A 306 5.98 -11.91 -10.51
N ALA A 307 4.85 -11.61 -9.89
CA ALA A 307 4.80 -10.78 -8.69
C ALA A 307 5.66 -11.35 -7.54
N PHE A 308 5.61 -12.68 -7.33
CA PHE A 308 6.41 -13.34 -6.28
C PHE A 308 7.78 -13.85 -6.75
N GLY A 309 7.89 -14.25 -8.02
CA GLY A 309 9.10 -14.83 -8.58
C GLY A 309 10.12 -13.78 -9.00
N MET A 310 9.70 -12.58 -9.41
CA MET A 310 10.62 -11.53 -9.86
C MET A 310 11.61 -11.11 -8.76
N PRO A 311 11.19 -10.86 -7.49
CA PRO A 311 12.13 -10.58 -6.40
C PRO A 311 13.13 -11.73 -6.15
N VAL A 312 12.68 -12.99 -6.26
CA VAL A 312 13.49 -14.20 -6.00
C VAL A 312 14.47 -14.50 -7.13
N LEU A 313 14.04 -14.36 -8.39
CA LEU A 313 14.88 -14.57 -9.57
C LEU A 313 16.05 -13.57 -9.59
N LEU A 314 15.83 -12.33 -9.15
CA LEU A 314 16.88 -11.31 -9.10
C LEU A 314 17.91 -11.56 -8.01
N ALA A 315 17.50 -12.11 -6.87
CA ALA A 315 18.43 -12.55 -5.83
C ALA A 315 19.37 -13.67 -6.34
N ASN A 316 18.92 -14.47 -7.31
CA ASN A 316 19.68 -15.59 -7.89
C ASN A 316 20.47 -15.23 -9.16
N PHE A 317 20.04 -14.24 -9.95
CA PHE A 317 20.75 -13.78 -11.16
C PHE A 317 21.82 -12.71 -10.89
N GLY A 318 21.98 -12.27 -9.63
CA GLY A 318 22.97 -11.26 -9.20
C GLY A 318 24.44 -11.74 -9.11
N THR A 319 24.80 -12.87 -9.73
CA THR A 319 26.20 -13.36 -9.79
C THR A 319 26.65 -13.52 -11.24
N THR A 320 26.98 -12.43 -11.93
CA THR A 320 28.07 -12.40 -12.91
C THR A 320 28.39 -10.96 -13.35
N SER A 321 29.70 -10.69 -13.40
CA SER A 321 30.38 -9.41 -13.59
C SER A 321 30.12 -8.71 -14.93
N ALA A 322 29.83 -7.40 -14.91
CA ALA A 322 30.39 -6.41 -15.85
C ALA A 322 30.12 -4.96 -15.37
N ALA A 323 31.22 -4.24 -15.12
CA ALA A 323 31.39 -2.78 -15.08
C ALA A 323 30.48 -1.94 -14.17
N THR A 324 31.04 -1.57 -13.02
CA THR A 324 30.56 -0.63 -12.00
C THR A 324 30.19 0.75 -12.56
N PRO A 325 28.94 1.22 -12.35
CA PRO A 325 28.66 2.63 -12.11
C PRO A 325 28.51 2.86 -10.60
N SER A 326 29.32 3.79 -10.10
CA SER A 326 29.26 4.51 -8.81
C SER A 326 28.14 4.09 -7.84
N THR A 327 28.58 3.53 -6.72
CA THR A 327 27.89 3.49 -5.41
C THR A 327 27.35 4.87 -5.02
N ALA A 328 26.04 5.05 -5.14
CA ALA A 328 25.23 5.99 -4.37
C ALA A 328 23.78 5.48 -4.41
N ASP A 329 23.09 5.54 -3.27
CA ASP A 329 21.66 5.20 -3.06
C ASP A 329 21.29 3.77 -2.63
N HIS A 330 22.15 3.13 -1.85
CA HIS A 330 21.68 2.34 -0.71
C HIS A 330 22.41 2.87 0.54
N PRO A 331 21.71 3.27 1.62
CA PRO A 331 22.39 3.65 2.85
C PRO A 331 23.16 2.44 3.35
N GLU A 332 24.49 2.59 3.39
CA GLU A 332 25.34 1.67 4.13
C GLU A 332 24.79 1.58 5.57
N PRO A 333 24.58 0.37 6.08
CA PRO A 333 24.21 0.22 7.48
C PRO A 333 25.42 0.61 8.35
N LEU A 334 25.15 1.30 9.47
CA LEU A 334 26.16 1.89 10.35
C LEU A 334 27.08 0.83 10.96
N SER A 335 28.37 0.88 10.68
CA SER A 335 29.35 0.19 11.52
C SER A 335 29.56 0.97 12.83
N LYS A 336 30.18 0.36 13.85
CA LYS A 336 30.57 1.09 15.09
C LYS A 336 31.39 2.34 14.80
N ASP A 337 32.15 2.33 13.71
CA ASP A 337 32.99 3.44 13.28
C ASP A 337 32.16 4.60 12.69
N SER A 338 30.90 4.37 12.30
CA SER A 338 30.04 5.37 11.67
C SER A 338 29.43 6.35 12.69
N ILE A 339 29.01 5.90 13.88
CA ILE A 339 28.57 6.85 14.95
C ILE A 339 29.77 7.69 15.42
N ALA A 340 30.98 7.12 15.47
CA ALA A 340 32.20 7.83 15.80
C ALA A 340 32.55 8.97 14.81
N LEU A 341 32.02 8.91 13.57
CA LEU A 341 32.19 9.93 12.53
C LEU A 341 31.13 11.02 12.54
N LEU A 342 30.08 10.89 13.36
CA LEU A 342 29.05 11.92 13.50
C LEU A 342 29.62 13.17 14.19
N PRO A 343 29.15 14.37 13.83
CA PRO A 343 29.54 15.57 14.54
C PRO A 343 29.11 15.47 16.01
N PRO A 344 30.02 15.73 16.97
CA PRO A 344 29.63 15.83 18.36
C PRO A 344 28.70 17.03 18.54
N TYR A 345 27.83 16.97 19.55
CA TYR A 345 27.09 18.14 20.00
C TYR A 345 28.06 19.23 20.44
N GLU A 346 27.82 20.45 19.94
CA GLU A 346 28.53 21.65 20.35
C GLU A 346 27.61 22.46 21.28
N THR A 347 28.08 22.75 22.50
CA THR A 347 27.38 23.60 23.46
C THR A 347 27.08 24.96 22.84
N GLU A 348 25.83 25.42 22.98
CA GLU A 348 25.39 26.70 22.41
C GLU A 348 25.37 27.78 23.49
N ASP A 349 26.23 28.79 23.35
CA ASP A 349 26.32 29.90 24.29
C ASP A 349 25.00 30.67 24.40
N GLY A 350 24.54 30.88 25.63
CA GLY A 350 23.34 31.67 25.91
C GLY A 350 22.01 30.97 25.63
N VAL A 351 22.01 29.69 25.25
CA VAL A 351 20.77 28.91 25.13
C VAL A 351 20.34 28.40 26.51
N SER A 352 19.20 28.89 26.98
CA SER A 352 18.56 28.47 28.23
C SER A 352 17.03 28.48 28.12
N GLY A 353 16.36 27.74 29.01
CA GLY A 353 14.90 27.68 29.06
C GLY A 353 14.38 26.26 29.33
N LEU A 354 13.06 26.12 29.27
CA LEU A 354 12.36 24.85 29.50
C LEU A 354 11.82 24.29 28.18
N VAL A 355 12.00 23.00 27.94
CA VAL A 355 11.41 22.25 26.81
C VAL A 355 10.52 21.13 27.35
N ARG A 356 9.21 21.26 27.18
CA ARG A 356 8.24 20.24 27.54
C ARG A 356 8.08 19.24 26.40
N CYS A 357 8.19 17.97 26.77
CA CYS A 357 8.09 16.82 25.89
C CYS A 357 6.90 15.98 26.32
N VAL A 358 5.90 15.82 25.45
CA VAL A 358 4.69 15.04 25.77
C VAL A 358 4.51 13.91 24.78
N GLY A 359 4.18 12.71 25.27
CA GLY A 359 3.62 11.68 24.41
C GLY A 359 4.05 10.25 24.74
N SER A 360 4.68 9.60 23.77
CA SER A 360 4.91 8.16 23.78
C SER A 360 5.82 7.71 24.92
N ASP A 361 5.28 6.85 25.78
CA ASP A 361 6.04 6.09 26.78
C ASP A 361 7.21 5.28 26.19
N THR A 362 7.10 4.73 24.97
CA THR A 362 8.26 4.10 24.31
C THR A 362 9.49 5.02 24.22
N LEU A 363 9.30 6.33 24.01
CA LEU A 363 10.39 7.29 23.90
C LEU A 363 10.88 7.81 25.26
N ARG A 364 10.19 7.52 26.38
CA ARG A 364 10.54 8.02 27.72
C ARG A 364 11.99 7.72 28.07
N ILE A 365 12.42 6.46 27.96
CA ILE A 365 13.78 6.05 28.32
C ILE A 365 14.87 6.67 27.43
N VAL A 366 14.54 7.11 26.21
CA VAL A 366 15.46 7.88 25.35
C VAL A 366 15.54 9.32 25.83
N PHE A 367 14.38 9.93 26.11
CA PHE A 367 14.30 11.33 26.49
C PHE A 367 14.80 11.60 27.90
N GLU A 368 14.60 10.70 28.86
CA GLU A 368 15.18 10.79 30.22
C GLU A 368 16.71 10.70 30.17
N ARG A 369 17.25 9.82 29.31
CA ARG A 369 18.69 9.75 29.06
C ARG A 369 19.23 11.02 28.42
N VAL A 370 18.57 11.50 27.36
CA VAL A 370 18.91 12.77 26.70
C VAL A 370 18.84 13.93 27.70
N GLN A 371 17.82 14.01 28.54
CA GLN A 371 17.70 15.04 29.58
C GLN A 371 18.89 14.99 30.53
N SER A 372 19.24 13.80 31.05
CA SER A 372 20.39 13.63 31.95
C SER A 372 21.69 14.09 31.28
N GLU A 373 22.00 13.57 30.09
CA GLU A 373 23.28 13.81 29.42
C GLU A 373 23.39 15.22 28.82
N LEU A 374 22.28 15.80 28.34
CA LEU A 374 22.23 17.17 27.82
C LEU A 374 22.39 18.21 28.95
N SER A 375 21.88 17.92 30.16
CA SER A 375 22.02 18.84 31.30
C SER A 375 23.47 19.06 31.73
N GLU A 376 24.36 18.10 31.45
CA GLU A 376 25.80 18.21 31.75
C GLU A 376 26.51 19.16 30.78
N VAL A 377 26.10 19.16 29.50
CA VAL A 377 26.77 19.93 28.44
C VAL A 377 26.05 21.24 28.09
N GLN A 378 24.78 21.39 28.50
CA GLN A 378 23.93 22.57 28.29
C GLN A 378 23.13 22.89 29.58
N PRO A 379 23.78 23.28 30.68
CA PRO A 379 23.14 23.39 32.01
C PRO A 379 22.05 24.46 32.12
N GLY A 380 21.95 25.39 31.18
CA GLY A 380 20.86 26.38 31.13
C GLY A 380 19.55 25.83 30.57
N LEU A 381 19.55 24.63 30.00
CA LEU A 381 18.42 24.02 29.32
C LEU A 381 17.81 22.91 30.19
N GLU A 382 16.54 23.06 30.53
CA GLU A 382 15.75 22.10 31.29
C GLU A 382 14.76 21.39 30.37
N MET A 383 14.49 20.12 30.64
CA MET A 383 13.46 19.34 29.94
C MET A 383 12.44 18.84 30.96
N GLU A 384 11.16 18.85 30.60
CA GLU A 384 10.08 18.19 31.33
C GLU A 384 9.48 17.11 30.43
N ILE A 385 9.37 15.88 30.92
CA ILE A 385 8.94 14.73 30.11
C ILE A 385 7.67 14.15 30.73
N GLU A 386 6.57 14.17 29.97
CA GLU A 386 5.30 13.55 30.32
C GLU A 386 4.95 12.48 29.29
N SER A 387 4.93 11.22 29.71
CA SER A 387 4.86 10.09 28.78
C SER A 387 3.57 9.27 28.89
N ALA A 388 2.41 9.94 28.85
CA ALA A 388 1.09 9.32 29.01
C ALA A 388 0.59 8.49 27.80
N GLY A 389 1.30 8.50 26.66
CA GLY A 389 0.92 7.76 25.46
C GLY A 389 1.07 8.56 24.17
N THR A 390 1.14 7.90 23.02
CA THR A 390 1.27 8.60 21.72
C THR A 390 0.01 9.39 21.37
N GLU A 391 -1.16 8.93 21.80
CA GLU A 391 -2.43 9.59 21.50
C GLU A 391 -2.59 10.96 22.20
N THR A 392 -1.79 11.25 23.25
CA THR A 392 -1.83 12.55 23.95
C THR A 392 -0.97 13.63 23.28
N ALA A 393 0.04 13.22 22.51
CA ALA A 393 1.05 14.12 21.94
C ALA A 393 0.49 15.13 20.91
N PRO A 394 -0.42 14.76 19.99
CA PRO A 394 -0.94 15.70 19.00
C PRO A 394 -1.70 16.87 19.62
N GLU A 395 -2.58 16.61 20.58
CA GLU A 395 -3.35 17.66 21.25
C GLU A 395 -2.44 18.57 22.07
N ALA A 396 -1.46 18.01 22.80
CA ALA A 396 -0.49 18.80 23.56
C ALA A 396 0.35 19.73 22.68
N LEU A 397 0.69 19.28 21.46
CA LEU A 397 1.40 20.11 20.49
C LEU A 397 0.49 21.22 19.92
N ILE A 398 -0.80 20.91 19.70
CA ILE A 398 -1.79 21.87 19.18
C ILE A 398 -2.13 22.95 20.21
N SER A 399 -2.33 22.56 21.47
CA SER A 399 -2.62 23.49 22.56
C SER A 399 -1.42 24.33 23.01
N GLY A 400 -0.21 23.99 22.54
CA GLY A 400 1.04 24.58 23.02
C GLY A 400 1.43 24.13 24.43
N SER A 401 0.85 23.03 24.93
CA SER A 401 1.22 22.42 26.22
C SER A 401 2.56 21.68 26.15
N CYS A 402 3.07 21.38 24.95
CA CYS A 402 4.44 20.90 24.75
C CYS A 402 5.12 21.56 23.54
N GLU A 403 6.46 21.57 23.58
CA GLU A 403 7.29 21.97 22.46
C GLU A 403 7.64 20.77 21.56
N LEU A 404 7.77 19.58 22.16
CA LEU A 404 8.11 18.33 21.47
C LEU A 404 7.04 17.27 21.72
N ALA A 405 6.39 16.81 20.66
CA ALA A 405 5.45 15.70 20.68
C ALA A 405 6.17 14.39 20.35
N LEU A 406 6.25 13.48 21.33
CA LEU A 406 6.94 12.20 21.22
C LEU A 406 5.98 11.14 20.68
N MET A 407 6.31 10.48 19.57
CA MET A 407 5.38 9.56 18.92
C MET A 407 6.06 8.28 18.42
N SER A 408 5.49 7.13 18.79
CA SER A 408 5.96 5.81 18.34
C SER A 408 5.17 5.25 17.13
N ARG A 409 4.38 6.13 16.51
CA ARG A 409 3.74 5.99 15.20
C ARG A 409 3.76 7.36 14.53
N ARG A 410 3.52 7.41 13.22
CA ARG A 410 3.29 8.71 12.56
C ARG A 410 2.00 9.34 13.07
N MET A 411 1.92 10.67 13.03
CA MET A 411 0.64 11.37 13.19
C MET A 411 -0.37 10.84 12.19
N THR A 412 -1.63 10.69 12.59
CA THR A 412 -2.71 10.30 11.67
C THR A 412 -3.08 11.46 10.74
N SER A 413 -3.76 11.19 9.63
CA SER A 413 -4.24 12.27 8.75
C SER A 413 -5.20 13.22 9.47
N ALA A 414 -5.95 12.73 10.47
CA ALA A 414 -6.84 13.55 11.28
C ALA A 414 -6.06 14.51 12.20
N GLU A 415 -5.04 14.01 12.91
CA GLU A 415 -4.16 14.83 13.75
C GLU A 415 -3.42 15.90 12.95
N ARG A 416 -2.89 15.54 11.78
CA ARG A 416 -2.23 16.50 10.89
C ARG A 416 -3.20 17.59 10.40
N ARG A 417 -4.45 17.23 10.10
CA ARG A 417 -5.49 18.20 9.74
C ARG A 417 -5.85 19.09 10.91
N ALA A 418 -5.97 18.55 12.12
CA ALA A 418 -6.26 19.34 13.32
C ALA A 418 -5.15 20.39 13.56
N PHE A 419 -3.89 19.98 13.47
CA PHE A 419 -2.75 20.91 13.58
C PHE A 419 -2.77 21.99 12.49
N ARG A 420 -3.03 21.60 11.22
CA ARG A 420 -3.16 22.58 10.12
C ARG A 420 -4.32 23.55 10.31
N ASN A 421 -5.45 23.09 10.83
CA ASN A 421 -6.60 23.95 11.07
C ASN A 421 -6.28 25.04 12.12
N GLU A 422 -5.46 24.71 13.12
CA GLU A 422 -5.05 25.66 14.15
C GLU A 422 -3.98 26.64 13.64
N PHE A 423 -2.92 26.13 13.00
CA PHE A 423 -1.74 26.94 12.69
C PHE A 423 -1.58 27.35 11.22
N SER A 424 -2.45 26.87 10.32
CA SER A 424 -2.32 27.03 8.85
C SER A 424 -0.98 26.53 8.28
N GLU A 425 -0.29 25.68 9.03
CA GLU A 425 1.01 25.10 8.68
C GLU A 425 1.10 23.65 9.15
N ASN A 426 2.15 22.97 8.73
CA ASN A 426 2.38 21.58 9.06
C ASN A 426 3.39 21.44 10.21
N PRO A 427 3.24 20.46 11.11
CA PRO A 427 4.28 20.18 12.09
C PRO A 427 5.50 19.58 11.37
N VAL A 428 6.70 19.82 11.89
CA VAL A 428 7.90 19.14 11.40
C VAL A 428 7.96 17.74 11.99
N GLU A 429 8.07 16.71 11.15
CA GLU A 429 8.39 15.34 11.61
C GLU A 429 9.90 15.12 11.59
N TYR A 430 10.48 14.87 12.75
CA TYR A 430 11.82 14.36 12.91
C TYR A 430 11.76 12.87 13.20
N ARG A 431 12.60 12.10 12.51
CA ARG A 431 12.89 10.71 12.90
C ARG A 431 14.07 10.78 13.86
N ILE A 432 14.08 9.98 14.92
CA ILE A 432 15.18 10.04 15.91
C ILE A 432 15.90 8.71 16.09
N GLY A 433 15.28 7.62 15.66
CA GLY A 433 15.78 6.26 15.75
C GLY A 433 14.73 5.28 15.23
N LEU A 434 15.05 4.00 15.28
CA LEU A 434 14.13 2.90 14.99
C LEU A 434 13.90 2.05 16.24
N ASP A 435 12.71 1.49 16.30
CA ASP A 435 12.30 0.50 17.29
C ASP A 435 11.85 -0.76 16.56
N ALA A 436 11.92 -1.88 17.26
CA ALA A 436 11.30 -3.13 16.85
C ALA A 436 10.35 -3.57 17.96
N LEU A 437 9.07 -3.74 17.64
CA LEU A 437 8.18 -4.41 18.58
C LEU A 437 8.61 -5.87 18.69
N ALA A 438 8.99 -6.25 19.90
CA ALA A 438 9.26 -7.62 20.24
C ALA A 438 8.00 -8.26 20.82
N VAL A 439 7.73 -9.48 20.40
CA VAL A 439 6.79 -10.35 21.11
C VAL A 439 7.59 -11.09 22.16
N TYR A 440 7.30 -10.78 23.41
CA TYR A 440 7.96 -11.35 24.57
C TYR A 440 7.18 -12.53 25.11
N VAL A 441 7.93 -13.54 25.53
CA VAL A 441 7.46 -14.62 26.37
C VAL A 441 8.41 -14.74 27.55
N ASN A 442 7.94 -15.39 28.61
CA ASN A 442 8.81 -15.76 29.72
C ASN A 442 10.05 -16.52 29.24
N GLN A 443 11.21 -16.30 29.87
CA GLN A 443 12.46 -16.98 29.53
C GLN A 443 12.33 -18.52 29.55
N SER A 444 11.44 -19.06 30.40
CA SER A 444 11.17 -20.50 30.51
C SER A 444 10.17 -21.05 29.48
N ASN A 445 9.51 -20.19 28.70
CA ASN A 445 8.59 -20.61 27.66
C ASN A 445 9.38 -21.27 26.51
N PRO A 446 9.01 -22.47 26.04
CA PRO A 446 9.75 -23.18 25.00
C PRO A 446 9.65 -22.55 23.61
N ILE A 447 8.68 -21.67 23.37
CA ILE A 447 8.44 -21.15 22.02
C ILE A 447 9.63 -20.29 21.55
N GLU A 448 10.07 -20.53 20.31
CA GLU A 448 11.22 -19.83 19.71
C GLU A 448 10.79 -18.86 18.63
N GLY A 449 9.65 -19.09 17.99
CA GLY A 449 9.13 -18.19 16.98
C GLY A 449 7.67 -18.43 16.62
N LEU A 450 7.05 -17.39 16.10
CA LEU A 450 5.68 -17.40 15.61
C LEU A 450 5.58 -16.65 14.27
N THR A 451 4.62 -17.06 13.44
CA THR A 451 4.21 -16.24 12.30
C THR A 451 3.32 -15.10 12.77
N LEU A 452 3.26 -13.99 12.03
CA LEU A 452 2.33 -12.88 12.32
C LEU A 452 0.88 -13.35 12.47
N ARG A 453 0.46 -14.34 11.66
CA ARG A 453 -0.85 -14.96 11.79
C ARG A 453 -1.04 -15.61 13.15
N GLN A 454 -0.10 -16.44 13.59
CA GLN A 454 -0.21 -17.10 14.90
C GLN A 454 -0.17 -16.09 16.06
N VAL A 455 0.63 -15.03 15.94
CA VAL A 455 0.60 -13.93 16.93
C VAL A 455 -0.79 -13.30 16.97
N ARG A 456 -1.37 -12.96 15.80
CA ARG A 456 -2.73 -12.43 15.74
C ARG A 456 -3.76 -13.38 16.36
N ASP A 457 -3.69 -14.66 16.05
CA ASP A 457 -4.62 -15.67 16.57
C ASP A 457 -4.56 -15.75 18.12
N ILE A 458 -3.38 -15.54 18.72
CA ILE A 458 -3.16 -15.47 20.19
C ILE A 458 -3.76 -14.21 20.83
N PHE A 459 -3.51 -13.05 20.23
CA PHE A 459 -3.99 -11.76 20.74
C PHE A 459 -5.45 -11.45 20.33
N GLY A 460 -6.00 -12.26 19.41
CA GLY A 460 -7.42 -12.36 19.10
C GLY A 460 -8.09 -13.50 19.87
N THR A 461 -9.23 -13.98 19.38
CA THR A 461 -10.09 -14.95 20.09
C THR A 461 -9.89 -16.40 19.63
N GLU A 462 -8.86 -16.69 18.82
CA GLU A 462 -8.71 -17.98 18.15
C GLU A 462 -7.86 -19.00 18.95
N ALA A 463 -7.10 -18.57 19.96
CA ALA A 463 -6.30 -19.46 20.79
C ALA A 463 -6.44 -19.25 22.29
N GLU A 464 -6.89 -20.32 22.97
CA GLU A 464 -7.06 -20.34 24.42
C GLU A 464 -5.83 -20.95 25.13
N THR A 465 -5.14 -21.90 24.50
CA THR A 465 -4.06 -22.67 25.14
C THR A 465 -2.81 -22.76 24.28
N TRP A 466 -1.66 -22.93 24.93
CA TRP A 466 -0.38 -23.11 24.23
C TRP A 466 -0.34 -24.36 23.33
N GLY A 467 -1.21 -25.35 23.56
CA GLY A 467 -1.33 -26.55 22.72
C GLY A 467 -1.76 -26.28 21.28
N ASN A 468 -2.30 -25.10 20.98
CA ASN A 468 -2.63 -24.68 19.63
C ASN A 468 -1.37 -24.45 18.76
N TYR A 469 -0.22 -24.14 19.36
CA TYR A 469 1.01 -23.73 18.63
C TYR A 469 2.25 -24.52 18.99
N VAL A 470 2.31 -25.14 20.18
CA VAL A 470 3.49 -25.88 20.64
C VAL A 470 3.07 -27.22 21.25
N LEU A 471 3.80 -28.29 20.90
CA LEU A 471 3.77 -29.57 21.62
C LEU A 471 4.59 -29.47 22.93
N PRO A 472 4.53 -30.44 23.87
CA PRO A 472 4.90 -30.30 25.30
C PRO A 472 6.16 -29.47 25.62
N PRO A 473 6.14 -28.71 26.73
CA PRO A 473 5.58 -29.09 28.03
C PRO A 473 4.25 -28.43 28.44
N PHE A 474 3.64 -27.58 27.61
CA PHE A 474 2.46 -26.78 28.00
C PHE A 474 1.17 -26.97 27.16
N PRO A 475 0.81 -28.18 26.71
CA PRO A 475 -0.27 -28.35 25.74
C PRO A 475 -1.66 -27.90 26.26
N ASN A 476 -1.88 -27.92 27.58
CA ASN A 476 -3.16 -27.55 28.21
C ASN A 476 -3.05 -26.30 29.09
N LYS A 477 -1.99 -25.50 28.94
CA LYS A 477 -1.83 -24.27 29.74
C LYS A 477 -2.50 -23.10 29.05
N PRO A 478 -3.32 -22.30 29.77
CA PRO A 478 -3.94 -21.12 29.17
C PRO A 478 -2.87 -20.12 28.74
N ILE A 479 -3.15 -19.41 27.66
CA ILE A 479 -2.32 -18.29 27.24
C ILE A 479 -2.84 -17.05 27.96
N VAL A 480 -1.95 -16.33 28.64
CA VAL A 480 -2.26 -15.03 29.23
C VAL A 480 -1.60 -13.95 28.37
N THR A 481 -2.41 -13.04 27.85
CA THR A 481 -1.93 -11.98 26.96
C THR A 481 -1.79 -10.66 27.71
N TYR A 482 -0.63 -10.02 27.55
CA TYR A 482 -0.32 -8.70 28.10
C TYR A 482 -0.12 -7.70 26.96
N GLY A 483 -0.72 -6.53 27.09
CA GLY A 483 -0.73 -5.52 26.05
C GLY A 483 -0.63 -4.12 26.63
N ARG A 484 -0.64 -3.13 25.74
CA ARG A 484 -0.64 -1.72 26.10
C ARG A 484 -2.02 -1.12 25.98
N ASN A 485 -2.33 -0.15 26.82
CA ASN A 485 -3.60 0.59 26.81
C ASN A 485 -3.88 1.33 25.47
N GLU A 486 -5.10 1.84 25.33
CA GLU A 486 -5.58 2.49 24.10
C GLU A 486 -4.81 3.77 23.72
N ASN A 487 -4.14 4.42 24.66
CA ASN A 487 -3.32 5.61 24.42
C ASN A 487 -1.93 5.28 23.83
N SER A 488 -1.60 3.99 23.69
CA SER A 488 -0.27 3.55 23.28
C SER A 488 -0.10 3.47 21.77
N GLY A 489 0.87 4.20 21.23
CA GLY A 489 1.30 4.03 19.84
C GLY A 489 1.86 2.63 19.52
N THR A 490 2.37 1.93 20.54
CA THR A 490 2.76 0.50 20.45
C THR A 490 1.54 -0.39 20.23
N ARG A 491 0.45 -0.18 20.98
CA ARG A 491 -0.83 -0.88 20.73
C ARG A 491 -1.35 -0.55 19.34
N THR A 492 -1.39 0.72 18.95
CA THR A 492 -1.89 1.15 17.64
C THR A 492 -1.10 0.52 16.50
N PHE A 493 0.24 0.51 16.59
CA PHE A 493 1.09 -0.14 15.59
C PHE A 493 0.86 -1.66 15.54
N PHE A 494 0.79 -2.33 16.68
CA PHE A 494 0.52 -3.76 16.75
C PHE A 494 -0.87 -4.11 16.19
N HIS A 495 -1.89 -3.30 16.50
CA HIS A 495 -3.25 -3.45 16.00
C HIS A 495 -3.32 -3.30 14.47
N ASP A 496 -2.60 -2.32 13.90
CA ASP A 496 -2.58 -2.10 12.46
C ASP A 496 -1.79 -3.19 11.71
N VAL A 497 -0.63 -3.60 12.23
CA VAL A 497 0.30 -4.49 11.52
C VAL A 497 0.03 -5.98 11.78
N VAL A 498 -0.29 -6.35 13.03
CA VAL A 498 -0.50 -7.74 13.44
C VAL A 498 -1.98 -8.08 13.42
N MET A 499 -2.81 -7.28 14.09
CA MET A 499 -4.24 -7.57 14.18
C MET A 499 -5.01 -7.22 12.90
N LEU A 500 -4.39 -6.51 11.95
CA LEU A 500 -5.06 -6.02 10.73
C LEU A 500 -6.35 -5.24 11.03
N ARG A 501 -6.34 -4.52 12.16
CA ARG A 501 -7.47 -3.77 12.72
C ARG A 501 -8.65 -4.61 13.23
N GLU A 502 -8.43 -5.89 13.50
CA GLU A 502 -9.39 -6.71 14.23
C GLU A 502 -9.26 -6.48 15.74
N PRO A 503 -10.36 -6.61 16.51
CA PRO A 503 -10.34 -6.42 17.95
C PRO A 503 -9.37 -7.38 18.65
N PHE A 504 -8.73 -6.89 19.71
CA PHE A 504 -8.07 -7.76 20.68
C PHE A 504 -9.11 -8.60 21.43
N ARG A 505 -8.65 -9.73 21.98
CA ARG A 505 -9.43 -10.52 22.95
C ARG A 505 -9.81 -9.69 24.18
N SER A 506 -10.98 -9.98 24.74
CA SER A 506 -11.55 -9.21 25.86
C SER A 506 -10.84 -9.40 27.19
N ASP A 507 -10.04 -10.45 27.34
CA ASP A 507 -9.22 -10.80 28.50
C ASP A 507 -7.75 -10.39 28.34
N LEU A 508 -7.44 -9.53 27.36
CA LEU A 508 -6.13 -8.87 27.27
C LEU A 508 -5.90 -8.01 28.52
N ILE A 509 -4.78 -8.25 29.20
CA ILE A 509 -4.37 -7.44 30.35
C ILE A 509 -3.58 -6.25 29.83
N ASP A 510 -4.21 -5.09 29.81
CA ASP A 510 -3.61 -3.84 29.33
C ASP A 510 -2.91 -3.07 30.44
N ASP A 511 -1.73 -2.55 30.13
CA ASP A 511 -0.96 -1.67 31.02
C ASP A 511 -0.61 -0.33 30.34
N GLU A 512 -0.49 0.72 31.14
CA GLU A 512 -0.09 2.05 30.69
C GLU A 512 1.42 2.16 30.45
N ASP A 513 2.25 1.32 31.07
CA ASP A 513 3.72 1.36 30.96
C ASP A 513 4.28 0.19 30.10
N SER A 514 5.15 0.51 29.13
CA SER A 514 5.89 -0.46 28.32
C SER A 514 6.72 -1.44 29.14
N ALA A 515 7.32 -0.99 30.25
CA ALA A 515 8.13 -1.79 31.14
C ALA A 515 7.25 -2.78 31.94
N ALA A 516 6.13 -2.31 32.48
CA ALA A 516 5.20 -3.12 33.27
C ALA A 516 4.64 -4.31 32.47
N VAL A 517 4.34 -4.13 31.17
CA VAL A 517 3.97 -5.25 30.28
C VAL A 517 5.06 -6.32 30.24
N VAL A 518 6.33 -5.92 30.12
CA VAL A 518 7.45 -6.86 30.02
C VAL A 518 7.71 -7.54 31.37
N GLU A 519 7.61 -6.81 32.49
CA GLU A 519 7.71 -7.34 33.84
C GLU A 519 6.61 -8.37 34.15
N ALA A 520 5.38 -8.10 33.71
CA ALA A 520 4.26 -9.02 33.85
C ALA A 520 4.50 -10.33 33.08
N VAL A 521 4.99 -10.24 31.83
CA VAL A 521 5.39 -11.42 31.03
C VAL A 521 6.57 -12.17 31.69
N GLY A 522 7.52 -11.44 32.28
CA GLY A 522 8.64 -12.04 33.02
C GLY A 522 8.20 -12.79 34.29
N SER A 523 7.09 -12.37 34.89
CA SER A 523 6.51 -12.98 36.09
C SER A 523 5.56 -14.15 35.78
N ASP A 524 4.95 -14.16 34.59
CA ASP A 524 4.04 -15.22 34.15
C ASP A 524 4.71 -16.20 33.17
N LYS A 525 4.92 -17.44 33.61
CA LYS A 525 5.50 -18.52 32.79
C LYS A 525 4.69 -18.85 31.54
N PHE A 526 3.39 -18.53 31.53
CA PHE A 526 2.49 -18.74 30.39
C PHE A 526 2.11 -17.44 29.69
N GLY A 527 2.69 -16.32 30.14
CA GLY A 527 2.46 -15.00 29.60
C GLY A 527 3.11 -14.81 28.24
N ILE A 528 2.42 -14.07 27.39
CA ILE A 528 2.92 -13.50 26.14
C ILE A 528 2.48 -12.04 26.06
N GLY A 529 3.39 -11.17 25.64
CA GLY A 529 3.08 -9.76 25.48
C GLY A 529 3.88 -9.11 24.38
N PHE A 530 3.55 -7.87 24.04
CA PHE A 530 4.30 -7.10 23.05
C PHE A 530 4.73 -5.76 23.64
N SER A 531 5.99 -5.38 23.41
CA SER A 531 6.53 -4.08 23.80
C SER A 531 7.73 -3.71 22.91
N GLY A 532 8.24 -2.49 23.05
CA GLY A 532 9.44 -2.05 22.33
C GLY A 532 10.67 -2.88 22.73
N MET A 533 11.63 -3.02 21.83
CA MET A 533 12.82 -3.84 22.09
C MET A 533 13.71 -3.30 23.22
N GLY A 534 13.64 -1.99 23.48
CA GLY A 534 14.38 -1.32 24.56
C GLY A 534 13.95 -1.71 25.98
N TYR A 535 12.79 -2.36 26.15
CA TYR A 535 12.25 -2.74 27.47
C TYR A 535 12.60 -4.17 27.88
N ARG A 536 13.48 -4.85 27.14
CA ARG A 536 13.84 -6.24 27.43
C ARG A 536 14.53 -6.37 28.80
N ILE A 537 13.98 -7.22 29.66
CA ILE A 537 14.60 -7.65 30.93
C ILE A 537 15.13 -9.10 30.86
N PRO A 538 15.97 -9.56 31.80
CA PRO A 538 16.51 -10.93 31.82
C PRO A 538 15.46 -12.05 31.90
N GLU A 539 14.31 -11.78 32.52
CA GLU A 539 13.22 -12.73 32.76
C GLU A 539 12.40 -13.06 31.50
N VAL A 540 12.62 -12.32 30.41
CA VAL A 540 11.93 -12.51 29.13
C VAL A 540 12.90 -12.80 27.99
N LYS A 541 12.37 -13.48 26.98
CA LYS A 541 12.97 -13.56 25.65
C LYS A 541 12.00 -13.05 24.60
N SER A 542 12.53 -12.39 23.59
CA SER A 542 11.80 -12.13 22.36
C SER A 542 11.77 -13.40 21.52
N ILE A 543 10.67 -13.65 20.83
CA ILE A 543 10.55 -14.75 19.88
C ILE A 543 10.81 -14.25 18.45
N ALA A 544 11.31 -15.13 17.60
CA ALA A 544 11.50 -14.82 16.20
C ALA A 544 10.15 -14.71 15.48
N ILE A 545 10.00 -13.73 14.59
CA ILE A 545 8.76 -13.48 13.87
C ILE A 545 8.94 -13.80 12.38
N ALA A 546 8.01 -14.57 11.83
CA ALA A 546 7.91 -14.81 10.40
C ALA A 546 6.72 -14.03 9.82
N ALA A 547 6.93 -13.31 8.71
CA ALA A 547 5.86 -12.52 8.07
C ALA A 547 4.70 -13.40 7.53
N ASN A 548 4.98 -14.66 7.17
CA ASN A 548 3.99 -15.63 6.71
C ASN A 548 4.46 -17.06 7.05
N VAL A 549 3.60 -18.06 6.81
CA VAL A 549 3.83 -19.48 7.18
C VAL A 549 5.08 -20.08 6.53
N ASN A 550 5.48 -19.59 5.35
CA ASN A 550 6.68 -20.03 4.65
C ASN A 550 7.84 -19.02 4.79
N GLY A 551 7.67 -18.01 5.64
CA GLY A 551 8.62 -16.94 5.83
C GLY A 551 9.78 -17.37 6.72
N LYS A 552 10.89 -16.66 6.60
CA LYS A 552 12.02 -16.81 7.51
C LYS A 552 11.62 -16.26 8.88
N TYR A 553 11.85 -17.04 9.94
CA TYR A 553 11.74 -16.58 11.31
C TYR A 553 12.95 -15.72 11.64
N LEU A 554 12.70 -14.46 12.02
CA LEU A 554 13.74 -13.48 12.26
C LEU A 554 13.56 -12.83 13.63
N ASN A 555 14.67 -12.66 14.35
CA ASN A 555 14.75 -11.72 15.46
C ASN A 555 14.94 -10.30 14.92
N TYR A 556 14.69 -9.28 15.75
CA TYR A 556 15.01 -7.89 15.42
C TYR A 556 16.53 -7.65 15.34
N PHE A 557 17.33 -8.57 15.87
CA PHE A 557 18.78 -8.64 15.67
C PHE A 557 19.16 -9.86 14.82
N VAL A 558 20.40 -9.89 14.32
CA VAL A 558 20.99 -11.10 13.71
C VAL A 558 21.69 -11.90 14.80
N ASP A 559 21.33 -13.18 14.96
CA ASP A 559 21.77 -14.03 16.07
C ASP A 559 23.30 -14.10 16.20
N ASP A 560 24.01 -14.35 15.09
CA ASP A 560 25.48 -14.41 15.04
C ASP A 560 26.16 -13.06 15.37
N TYR A 561 25.41 -11.96 15.32
CA TYR A 561 25.90 -10.61 15.55
C TYR A 561 25.16 -9.91 16.69
N ARG A 562 24.49 -10.67 17.58
CA ARG A 562 23.64 -10.10 18.64
C ARG A 562 24.39 -9.12 19.55
N ASP A 563 25.65 -9.42 19.86
CA ASP A 563 26.52 -8.58 20.70
C ASP A 563 27.61 -7.90 19.87
N SER A 564 27.43 -7.90 18.54
CA SER A 564 28.38 -7.28 17.63
C SER A 564 28.42 -5.78 17.85
N PRO A 565 29.63 -5.18 17.96
CA PRO A 565 29.77 -3.73 17.92
C PRO A 565 29.28 -3.13 16.60
N ASP A 566 29.35 -3.91 15.52
CA ASP A 566 28.91 -3.52 14.19
C ASP A 566 27.38 -3.49 14.11
N LEU A 567 26.80 -2.30 14.33
CA LEU A 567 25.34 -2.09 14.43
C LEU A 567 24.60 -2.50 13.15
N ALA A 568 25.26 -2.34 12.02
CA ALA A 568 24.76 -2.75 10.71
C ALA A 568 24.45 -4.23 10.66
N LYS A 569 25.37 -5.04 11.16
CA LYS A 569 25.22 -6.48 11.23
C LYS A 569 24.26 -6.86 12.34
N ARG A 570 24.38 -6.21 13.51
CA ARG A 570 23.53 -6.45 14.67
C ARG A 570 22.05 -6.23 14.35
N PHE A 571 21.69 -5.08 13.79
CA PHE A 571 20.32 -4.64 13.52
C PHE A 571 19.94 -4.70 12.04
N LYS A 572 20.64 -5.51 11.24
CA LYS A 572 20.36 -5.67 9.80
C LYS A 572 18.88 -5.88 9.51
N ASN A 573 18.22 -6.74 10.28
CA ASN A 573 16.82 -7.10 10.05
C ASN A 573 15.87 -5.90 10.27
N VAL A 574 16.22 -4.96 11.16
CA VAL A 574 15.47 -3.73 11.39
C VAL A 574 15.74 -2.70 10.30
N TYR A 575 17.02 -2.48 9.96
CA TYR A 575 17.40 -1.51 8.91
C TYR A 575 16.84 -1.86 7.53
N THR A 576 16.82 -3.15 7.19
CA THR A 576 16.32 -3.64 5.89
C THR A 576 14.80 -3.82 5.86
N GLY A 577 14.13 -3.75 7.02
CA GLY A 577 12.71 -4.07 7.14
C GLY A 577 12.37 -5.56 6.98
N GLU A 578 13.37 -6.46 7.00
CA GLU A 578 13.15 -7.90 7.00
C GLU A 578 12.42 -8.38 8.27
N TYR A 579 12.67 -7.73 9.43
CA TYR A 579 11.88 -7.94 10.64
C TYR A 579 10.56 -7.17 10.54
N PRO A 580 9.39 -7.86 10.54
CA PRO A 580 8.12 -7.25 10.12
C PRO A 580 7.51 -6.26 11.11
N LEU A 581 8.01 -6.21 12.35
CA LEU A 581 7.50 -5.33 13.41
C LEU A 581 8.46 -4.15 13.69
N SER A 582 9.24 -3.77 12.68
CA SER A 582 10.13 -2.60 12.74
C SER A 582 9.34 -1.31 12.50
N ARG A 583 9.67 -0.24 13.25
CA ARG A 583 9.04 1.08 13.12
C ARG A 583 10.03 2.21 13.36
N MET A 584 9.69 3.39 12.86
CA MET A 584 10.41 4.63 13.17
C MET A 584 9.88 5.24 14.47
N LEU A 585 10.77 5.88 15.23
CA LEU A 585 10.42 6.75 16.35
C LEU A 585 10.46 8.21 15.90
N PHE A 586 9.42 8.95 16.24
CA PHE A 586 9.18 10.29 15.74
C PHE A 586 9.14 11.32 16.87
N VAL A 587 9.61 12.51 16.55
CA VAL A 587 9.41 13.72 17.33
C VAL A 587 8.78 14.75 16.41
N TYR A 588 7.70 15.38 16.88
CA TYR A 588 7.01 16.43 16.16
C TYR A 588 7.20 17.75 16.88
N ALA A 589 7.48 18.80 16.12
CA ALA A 589 7.60 20.16 16.65
C ALA A 589 6.93 21.14 15.71
N ARG A 590 6.41 22.23 16.26
CA ARG A 590 5.97 23.38 15.48
C ARG A 590 7.18 24.21 15.06
N LYS A 591 7.32 24.49 13.77
CA LYS A 591 8.35 25.36 13.22
C LYS A 591 7.74 26.25 12.16
N PRO A 592 7.56 27.56 12.44
CA PRO A 592 7.04 28.51 11.46
C PRO A 592 7.86 28.51 10.17
N ALA A 593 7.18 28.70 9.04
CA ALA A 593 7.85 28.75 7.73
C ALA A 593 8.86 29.89 7.65
N GLY A 594 10.09 29.59 7.22
CA GLY A 594 11.18 30.56 7.17
C GLY A 594 11.89 30.81 8.51
N GLU A 595 11.49 30.11 9.57
CA GLU A 595 12.11 30.20 10.89
C GLU A 595 12.79 28.87 11.27
N THR A 596 13.74 28.97 12.20
CA THR A 596 14.30 27.83 12.93
C THR A 596 13.39 27.46 14.10
N LEU A 597 13.61 26.29 14.71
CA LEU A 597 13.03 26.00 16.01
C LEU A 597 13.46 27.06 17.05
N PRO A 598 12.64 27.32 18.09
CA PRO A 598 13.07 28.13 19.23
C PRO A 598 14.40 27.61 19.79
N PRO A 599 15.34 28.48 20.21
CA PRO A 599 16.70 28.05 20.56
C PRO A 599 16.78 26.87 21.55
N PRO A 600 15.98 26.83 22.64
CA PRO A 600 15.94 25.67 23.55
C PRO A 600 15.55 24.37 22.85
N VAL A 601 14.50 24.41 22.03
CA VAL A 601 13.98 23.25 21.28
C VAL A 601 14.98 22.81 20.23
N ASN A 602 15.63 23.76 19.55
CA ASN A 602 16.64 23.49 18.55
C ASN A 602 17.87 22.79 19.14
N ALA A 603 18.31 23.21 20.33
CA ALA A 603 19.42 22.58 21.04
C ALA A 603 19.11 21.12 21.42
N VAL A 604 17.90 20.83 21.94
CA VAL A 604 17.46 19.44 22.18
C VAL A 604 17.50 18.62 20.89
N MET A 605 16.95 19.16 19.79
CA MET A 605 16.93 18.43 18.51
C MET A 605 18.32 18.22 17.92
N LYS A 606 19.23 19.21 18.01
CA LYS A 606 20.63 19.04 17.62
C LYS A 606 21.34 17.99 18.47
N TYR A 607 21.08 17.97 19.77
CA TYR A 607 21.66 16.96 20.66
C TYR A 607 21.19 15.56 20.27
N ILE A 608 19.88 15.34 20.10
CA ILE A 608 19.32 14.04 19.71
C ILE A 608 19.90 13.54 18.37
N LEU A 609 20.14 14.46 17.43
CA LEU A 609 20.71 14.16 16.11
C LEU A 609 22.24 14.19 16.07
N SER A 610 22.90 14.42 17.19
CA SER A 610 24.37 14.38 17.32
C SER A 610 24.88 12.97 17.56
N GLN A 611 26.20 12.81 17.56
CA GLN A 611 26.87 11.59 18.00
C GLN A 611 26.38 11.12 19.39
N GLN A 612 26.33 12.03 20.37
CA GLN A 612 25.92 11.72 21.74
C GLN A 612 24.45 11.28 21.80
N GLY A 613 23.56 11.99 21.09
CA GLY A 613 22.15 11.62 21.03
C GLY A 613 21.90 10.27 20.37
N GLN A 614 22.64 9.93 19.31
CA GLN A 614 22.53 8.62 18.67
C GLN A 614 23.12 7.49 19.54
N HIS A 615 24.13 7.77 20.38
CA HIS A 615 24.54 6.84 21.44
C HIS A 615 23.46 6.69 22.51
N ALA A 616 22.81 7.77 22.95
CA ALA A 616 21.70 7.68 23.89
C ALA A 616 20.55 6.81 23.36
N VAL A 617 20.22 6.90 22.07
CA VAL A 617 19.25 6.01 21.41
C VAL A 617 19.67 4.55 21.51
N LEU A 618 20.95 4.24 21.23
CA LEU A 618 21.48 2.88 21.31
C LEU A 618 21.48 2.34 22.74
N ASP A 619 21.93 3.15 23.70
CA ASP A 619 22.07 2.77 25.11
C ASP A 619 20.72 2.63 25.82
N SER A 620 19.70 3.34 25.32
CA SER A 620 18.30 3.11 25.69
C SER A 620 17.68 1.89 25.00
N GLY A 621 18.48 1.10 24.28
CA GLY A 621 18.07 -0.18 23.69
C GLY A 621 17.31 -0.07 22.38
N PHE A 622 17.45 1.05 21.65
CA PHE A 622 16.86 1.25 20.32
C PHE A 622 17.92 1.24 19.20
N VAL A 623 17.49 1.38 17.95
CA VAL A 623 18.39 1.40 16.79
C VAL A 623 18.66 2.85 16.36
N PRO A 624 19.92 3.29 16.30
CA PRO A 624 20.29 4.61 15.76
C PRO A 624 19.94 4.77 14.28
N LEU A 625 19.71 6.01 13.84
CA LEU A 625 19.49 6.34 12.43
C LEU A 625 20.75 6.11 11.60
N THR A 626 20.58 5.67 10.36
CA THR A 626 21.69 5.68 9.39
C THR A 626 22.19 7.10 9.10
N ASP A 627 23.45 7.23 8.66
CA ASP A 627 24.04 8.53 8.32
C ASP A 627 23.18 9.30 7.30
N GLU A 628 22.61 8.60 6.33
CA GLU A 628 21.72 9.20 5.34
C GLU A 628 20.46 9.79 6.00
N LEU A 629 19.78 9.00 6.84
CA LEU A 629 18.57 9.45 7.53
C LEU A 629 18.87 10.57 8.52
N LEU A 630 20.00 10.51 9.22
CA LEU A 630 20.44 11.53 10.14
C LEU A 630 20.71 12.85 9.42
N ASN A 631 21.47 12.82 8.33
CA ASN A 631 21.72 13.99 7.49
C ASN A 631 20.42 14.57 6.90
N GLN A 632 19.45 13.71 6.55
CA GLN A 632 18.11 14.17 6.17
C GLN A 632 17.41 14.91 7.32
N GLN A 633 17.57 14.47 8.57
CA GLN A 633 16.94 15.12 9.73
C GLN A 633 17.65 16.43 10.11
N LEU A 634 18.99 16.46 10.07
CA LEU A 634 19.77 17.68 10.34
C LEU A 634 19.39 18.82 9.38
N ARG A 635 19.15 18.49 8.10
CA ARG A 635 18.63 19.47 7.12
C ARG A 635 17.28 20.06 7.51
N LYS A 636 16.45 19.36 8.29
CA LYS A 636 15.13 19.86 8.71
C LYS A 636 15.21 20.95 9.78
N LEU A 637 16.35 21.07 10.47
CA LEU A 637 16.59 22.10 11.48
C LEU A 637 16.83 23.48 10.85
N SER A 638 17.12 23.57 9.55
CA SER A 638 17.36 24.84 8.87
C SER A 638 16.07 25.66 8.73
N ALA A 639 16.22 26.99 8.66
CA ALA A 639 15.11 27.90 8.39
C ALA A 639 14.46 27.66 7.02
N GLU A 640 15.26 27.21 6.05
CA GLU A 640 14.83 26.94 4.67
C GLU A 640 13.95 25.70 4.54
N TYR A 641 14.00 24.79 5.53
CA TYR A 641 13.18 23.59 5.49
C TYR A 641 11.70 23.91 5.75
N ILE A 642 10.85 23.59 4.78
CA ILE A 642 9.40 23.70 4.87
C ILE A 642 8.80 22.28 4.98
N PRO A 643 8.02 21.96 6.04
CA PRO A 643 7.40 20.65 6.18
C PRO A 643 6.36 20.39 5.09
N VAL A 644 6.65 19.43 4.23
CA VAL A 644 5.70 18.95 3.21
C VAL A 644 5.09 17.64 3.68
N TRP A 645 3.77 17.62 3.78
CA TRP A 645 3.00 16.42 4.08
C TRP A 645 2.12 16.07 2.88
N TYR A 646 2.23 14.83 2.44
CA TYR A 646 1.30 14.25 1.47
C TYR A 646 0.13 13.65 2.27
N GLU A 647 -1.11 14.04 1.95
CA GLU A 647 -2.31 13.57 2.67
C GLU A 647 -2.69 12.12 2.39
#